data_AF-A0A1J1HN75-F1
#
_entry.id   AF-A0A1J1HN75-F1
#
_cell.length_a   1.000
_cell.length_b   1.000
_cell.length_c   1.000
_cell.angle_alpha   90.00
_cell.angle_beta   90.00
_cell.angle_gamma   90.00
#
_symmetry.space_group_name_H-M   'P 1'
#
loop_
_entity.id
_entity.type
_entity.pdbx_description
1 polymer ?
#
loop_
_entity_poly.entity_id
_entity_poly.type
_entity_poly.pdbx_seq_one_letter_code
_entity_poly.pdbx_strand_id
1 'polypeptide(L)'
;MSAIFRRGTKLANQLYRIKSSRKLLDKHLNAYVNKIAVRPLSGFSNNFVKPIDKRTLQTADRRQATFTDRSQLRYAKRLVVKLGSAVITREDQNGLALGRLASIVEQVAECQLEGRECIMAIAFGKQKLTQELLMTLTMRETLHPKGDEPAHTLEPRAAAAVGQSGLMSLYDAMFAQYGLRIAQVLLTKADFYNEETRKNLFATLSELISLNIVPIINTNDAVSPPMFIVDEEVKVKGSKRGISIKDNDSLAAMLSAEVKADLLILMSDVDGIYNKPPWEEGARLLHTFTRDDHDHIRFGKKSKVGTGGMDSKLNAATWALDRGVSVVICNGSQDHAIKTIVGGRKVGTFFTETTTGSTPVEFLAENARNGSRVMQNLSPAERASCVETLADLLISKQQMILDANEKDMLEAQKNGLAKPLLNRLSLTPAKLRGLSAGLKQIAETSHTIVGKVLRHTKLAEGLDLKQITVPIGVLLVIFESRPDSLPQVAALSIASANGLLLKGGKEASHSNKALMDLVKEALSTVGATNAISLVSTREEISDLLSMEKHIDLIIPRGSSELVRNIQDQSQRIPVLGHAEGICHVFVDREADLAKAIKIVRDAKCDYPAACNAMETLLVHEDLFLGSNVTFFNDICNMLKSEGVTIYSGPKLAKHLTFGPPPAKTMKHEYGALECCVEIVKDLDEAIAHIHRFGSSHTDVIVTENKETAERFQSQVDSACVFHNASSRFADGYRFGLGAEVGISTARIHARGPVGVEGLLTTKWVLDGVDHAASDFAENGPRQYLHEQLPLN
;
A
#
# COMPACT_ATOMS: atom_id res chain seq x y z
N MET A 1 -69.99 -32.12 9.61
CA MET A 1 -69.27 -32.13 8.32
C MET A 1 -68.85 -30.74 7.80
N SER A 2 -69.64 -29.67 7.97
CA SER A 2 -69.30 -28.30 7.51
C SER A 2 -67.99 -27.70 8.11
N ALA A 3 -67.63 -28.05 9.35
CA ALA A 3 -66.41 -27.54 10.01
C ALA A 3 -65.10 -28.19 9.51
N ILE A 4 -65.15 -29.42 8.99
CA ILE A 4 -63.97 -30.13 8.46
C ILE A 4 -63.60 -29.58 7.07
N PHE A 5 -64.60 -29.25 6.26
CA PHE A 5 -64.39 -28.66 4.93
C PHE A 5 -63.77 -27.25 4.99
N ARG A 6 -64.12 -26.44 6.00
CA ARG A 6 -63.53 -25.10 6.23
C ARG A 6 -62.10 -25.13 6.76
N ARG A 7 -61.69 -26.19 7.48
CA ARG A 7 -60.28 -26.38 7.91
C ARG A 7 -59.40 -26.90 6.77
N GLY A 8 -59.92 -27.78 5.91
CA GLY A 8 -59.19 -28.28 4.73
C GLY A 8 -58.87 -27.18 3.70
N THR A 9 -59.81 -26.25 3.47
CA THR A 9 -59.61 -25.12 2.55
C THR A 9 -58.62 -24.08 3.07
N LYS A 10 -58.55 -23.85 4.39
CA LYS A 10 -57.51 -22.97 4.99
C LYS A 10 -56.11 -23.57 4.87
N LEU A 11 -55.94 -24.88 5.08
CA LEU A 11 -54.64 -25.55 4.93
C LEU A 11 -54.18 -25.57 3.46
N ALA A 12 -55.10 -25.81 2.53
CA ALA A 12 -54.80 -25.81 1.10
C ALA A 12 -54.35 -24.42 0.60
N ASN A 13 -54.98 -23.34 1.07
CA ASN A 13 -54.56 -21.97 0.74
C ASN A 13 -53.21 -21.57 1.36
N GLN A 14 -52.87 -22.10 2.54
CA GLN A 14 -51.55 -21.92 3.15
C GLN A 14 -50.46 -22.66 2.38
N LEU A 15 -50.72 -23.89 1.95
CA LEU A 15 -49.82 -24.68 1.09
C LEU A 15 -49.64 -24.06 -0.31
N TYR A 16 -50.68 -23.44 -0.87
CA TYR A 16 -50.60 -22.74 -2.15
C TYR A 16 -49.75 -21.46 -2.05
N ARG A 17 -49.85 -20.69 -0.95
CA ARG A 17 -48.98 -19.53 -0.66
C ARG A 17 -47.51 -19.93 -0.47
N ILE A 18 -47.24 -21.07 0.17
CA ILE A 18 -45.87 -21.59 0.33
C ILE A 18 -45.30 -22.04 -1.03
N LYS A 19 -46.09 -22.71 -1.88
CA LYS A 19 -45.65 -23.08 -3.25
C LYS A 19 -45.44 -21.86 -4.16
N SER A 20 -46.27 -20.82 -4.03
CA SER A 20 -46.10 -19.55 -4.75
C SER A 20 -44.82 -18.82 -4.32
N SER A 21 -44.51 -18.81 -3.02
CA SER A 21 -43.30 -18.20 -2.47
C SER A 21 -42.03 -18.96 -2.88
N ARG A 22 -42.11 -20.30 -2.97
CA ARG A 22 -41.02 -21.15 -3.48
C ARG A 22 -40.75 -20.92 -4.98
N LYS A 23 -41.81 -20.75 -5.79
CA LYS A 23 -41.68 -20.35 -7.20
C LYS A 23 -41.11 -18.95 -7.38
N LEU A 24 -41.37 -18.01 -6.45
CA LEU A 24 -40.76 -16.67 -6.49
C LEU A 24 -39.28 -16.71 -6.11
N LEU A 25 -38.92 -17.51 -5.10
CA LEU A 25 -37.53 -17.77 -4.70
C LEU A 25 -36.75 -18.48 -5.81
N ASP A 26 -37.33 -19.47 -6.49
CA ASP A 26 -36.70 -20.12 -7.65
C ASP A 26 -36.56 -19.17 -8.84
N LYS A 27 -37.47 -18.20 -9.00
CA LYS A 27 -37.36 -17.15 -10.05
C LYS A 27 -36.28 -16.14 -9.72
N HIS A 28 -36.09 -15.79 -8.43
CA HIS A 28 -34.99 -14.94 -7.98
C HIS A 28 -33.65 -15.66 -7.98
N LEU A 29 -33.59 -16.96 -7.63
CA LEU A 29 -32.40 -17.79 -7.75
C LEU A 29 -32.00 -17.96 -9.22
N ASN A 30 -32.95 -18.24 -10.12
CA ASN A 30 -32.67 -18.33 -11.56
C ASN A 30 -32.29 -16.98 -12.18
N ALA A 31 -32.78 -15.85 -11.66
CA ALA A 31 -32.34 -14.53 -12.09
C ALA A 31 -30.93 -14.19 -11.56
N TYR A 32 -30.53 -14.73 -10.41
CA TYR A 32 -29.16 -14.60 -9.87
C TYR A 32 -28.17 -15.50 -10.61
N VAL A 33 -28.57 -16.74 -10.91
CA VAL A 33 -27.76 -17.70 -11.68
C VAL A 33 -27.57 -17.24 -13.13
N ASN A 34 -28.58 -16.63 -13.77
CA ASN A 34 -28.45 -16.09 -15.14
C ASN A 34 -27.70 -14.75 -15.23
N LYS A 35 -27.41 -14.05 -14.12
CA LYS A 35 -26.56 -12.85 -14.11
C LYS A 35 -25.06 -13.17 -13.97
N ILE A 36 -24.72 -14.41 -13.64
CA ILE A 36 -23.34 -14.93 -13.64
C ILE A 36 -23.13 -15.73 -14.93
N ALA A 37 -23.38 -15.09 -16.07
CA ALA A 37 -23.04 -15.65 -17.37
C ALA A 37 -21.57 -15.31 -17.68
N VAL A 38 -20.67 -16.21 -17.30
CA VAL A 38 -19.30 -16.25 -17.85
C VAL A 38 -19.43 -16.67 -19.33
N ARG A 39 -18.76 -15.93 -20.22
CA ARG A 39 -18.70 -16.20 -21.67
C ARG A 39 -18.34 -17.69 -21.93
N PRO A 40 -19.01 -18.38 -22.87
CA PRO A 40 -18.67 -19.76 -23.18
C PRO A 40 -17.38 -19.79 -24.02
N LEU A 41 -16.36 -20.48 -23.51
CA LEU A 41 -15.25 -20.98 -24.33
C LEU A 41 -15.77 -22.19 -25.12
N SER A 42 -15.97 -21.99 -26.41
CA SER A 42 -16.35 -23.05 -27.36
C SER A 42 -15.20 -24.03 -27.55
N GLY A 43 -15.43 -25.32 -27.27
CA GLY A 43 -14.55 -26.41 -27.71
C GLY A 43 -14.40 -27.56 -26.72
N PHE A 44 -15.44 -28.38 -26.55
CA PHE A 44 -15.27 -29.73 -25.99
C PHE A 44 -16.08 -30.72 -26.82
N SER A 45 -15.38 -31.39 -27.74
CA SER A 45 -15.78 -32.69 -28.27
C SER A 45 -15.32 -33.79 -27.32
N ASN A 46 -16.16 -34.81 -27.16
CA ASN A 46 -15.89 -36.07 -26.47
C ASN A 46 -14.47 -36.59 -26.76
N ASN A 47 -13.64 -36.71 -25.72
CA ASN A 47 -12.53 -37.68 -25.67
C ASN A 47 -12.21 -38.01 -24.21
N PHE A 48 -12.48 -39.27 -23.86
CA PHE A 48 -12.07 -39.90 -22.62
C PHE A 48 -10.54 -39.98 -22.54
N VAL A 49 -9.99 -39.68 -21.36
CA VAL A 49 -8.59 -39.83 -20.93
C VAL A 49 -7.57 -38.94 -21.68
N LYS A 50 -7.32 -37.74 -21.14
CA LYS A 50 -6.07 -37.00 -21.42
C LYS A 50 -4.94 -37.56 -20.54
N PRO A 51 -3.70 -37.70 -21.04
CA PRO A 51 -2.55 -38.08 -20.23
C PRO A 51 -2.27 -37.01 -19.17
N ILE A 52 -1.84 -37.43 -17.98
CA ILE A 52 -1.43 -36.54 -16.90
C ILE A 52 -0.11 -35.87 -17.33
N ASP A 53 -0.14 -34.56 -17.57
CA ASP A 53 1.09 -33.78 -17.82
C ASP A 53 1.95 -33.80 -16.55
N LYS A 54 3.08 -34.53 -16.59
CA LYS A 54 4.02 -34.63 -15.48
C LYS A 54 4.75 -33.30 -15.27
N ARG A 55 4.71 -32.76 -14.05
CA ARG A 55 5.54 -31.62 -13.65
C ARG A 55 7.01 -32.04 -13.63
N THR A 56 7.89 -31.18 -14.14
CA THR A 56 9.34 -31.39 -14.03
C THR A 56 9.75 -31.27 -12.56
N LEU A 57 10.05 -32.39 -11.91
CA LEU A 57 10.59 -32.42 -10.55
C LEU A 57 11.95 -31.72 -10.52
N GLN A 58 12.10 -30.72 -9.65
CA GLN A 58 13.41 -30.10 -9.41
C GLN A 58 14.32 -31.10 -8.69
N THR A 59 15.56 -31.23 -9.18
CA THR A 59 16.58 -32.15 -8.67
C THR A 59 17.00 -31.80 -7.24
N ALA A 60 17.51 -32.81 -6.52
CA ALA A 60 17.75 -32.80 -5.08
C ALA A 60 18.83 -31.81 -4.55
N ASP A 61 19.50 -31.04 -5.42
CA ASP A 61 20.75 -30.32 -5.13
C ASP A 61 20.63 -28.84 -4.71
N ARG A 62 19.42 -28.29 -4.56
CA ARG A 62 19.28 -26.96 -3.94
C ARG A 62 19.09 -27.06 -2.43
N ARG A 63 20.13 -26.71 -1.65
CA ARG A 63 19.91 -26.04 -0.36
C ARG A 63 19.40 -24.64 -0.68
N GLN A 64 18.09 -24.44 -0.62
CA GLN A 64 17.51 -23.11 -0.78
C GLN A 64 17.76 -22.29 0.49
N ALA A 65 18.22 -21.06 0.34
CA ALA A 65 18.29 -20.10 1.44
C ALA A 65 16.85 -19.74 1.87
N THR A 66 16.63 -19.58 3.17
CA THR A 66 15.36 -19.08 3.72
C THR A 66 15.08 -17.68 3.20
N PHE A 67 13.79 -17.31 3.11
CA PHE A 67 13.43 -15.97 2.72
C PHE A 67 13.84 -14.97 3.81
N THR A 68 14.51 -13.91 3.38
CA THR A 68 14.97 -12.84 4.27
C THR A 68 13.93 -11.73 4.41
N ASP A 69 13.06 -11.60 3.41
CA ASP A 69 12.01 -10.59 3.37
C ASP A 69 10.67 -11.16 2.87
N ARG A 70 9.55 -10.58 3.33
CA ARG A 70 8.19 -11.00 2.96
C ARG A 70 7.92 -10.89 1.47
N SER A 71 8.50 -9.91 0.78
CA SER A 71 8.32 -9.75 -0.67
C SER A 71 8.87 -10.94 -1.47
N GLN A 72 9.76 -11.74 -0.86
CA GLN A 72 10.31 -12.95 -1.48
C GLN A 72 9.33 -14.14 -1.40
N LEU A 73 8.33 -14.10 -0.53
CA LEU A 73 7.30 -15.15 -0.41
C LEU A 73 6.54 -15.38 -1.71
N ARG A 74 6.47 -14.36 -2.60
CA ARG A 74 5.87 -14.50 -3.93
C ARG A 74 6.55 -15.57 -4.78
N TYR A 75 7.84 -15.83 -4.54
CA TYR A 75 8.65 -16.80 -5.25
C TYR A 75 8.57 -18.22 -4.66
N ALA A 76 7.85 -18.42 -3.56
CA ALA A 76 7.67 -19.74 -2.93
C ALA A 76 6.92 -20.70 -3.87
N LYS A 77 7.58 -21.76 -4.33
CA LYS A 77 7.00 -22.74 -5.24
C LYS A 77 6.30 -23.86 -4.48
N ARG A 78 6.93 -24.41 -3.44
CA ARG A 78 6.38 -25.51 -2.63
C ARG A 78 5.81 -24.97 -1.31
N LEU A 79 4.50 -25.13 -1.14
CA LEU A 79 3.75 -24.59 -0.01
C LEU A 79 3.20 -25.73 0.86
N VAL A 80 3.43 -25.65 2.16
CA VAL A 80 2.74 -26.50 3.15
C VAL A 80 1.78 -25.61 3.95
N VAL A 81 0.49 -25.90 3.87
CA VAL A 81 -0.56 -25.16 4.59
C VAL A 81 -1.08 -26.05 5.71
N LYS A 82 -0.78 -25.68 6.95
CA LYS A 82 -1.30 -26.38 8.13
C LYS A 82 -2.61 -25.75 8.59
N LEU A 83 -3.64 -26.57 8.76
CA LEU A 83 -4.93 -26.18 9.31
C LEU A 83 -5.05 -26.66 10.76
N GLY A 84 -5.09 -25.72 11.71
CA GLY A 84 -5.42 -26.03 13.10
C GLY A 84 -6.87 -26.51 13.26
N SER A 85 -7.14 -27.36 14.25
CA SER A 85 -8.49 -27.87 14.53
C SER A 85 -9.51 -26.75 14.78
N ALA A 86 -9.09 -25.66 15.44
CA ALA A 86 -9.90 -24.46 15.68
C ALA A 86 -10.23 -23.68 14.41
N VAL A 87 -9.42 -23.81 13.35
CA VAL A 87 -9.68 -23.14 12.06
C VAL A 87 -10.83 -23.83 11.34
N ILE A 88 -10.91 -25.16 11.38
CA ILE A 88 -11.91 -25.94 10.65
C ILE A 88 -13.18 -26.22 11.44
N THR A 89 -13.24 -25.82 12.72
CA THR A 89 -14.42 -25.94 13.59
C THR A 89 -15.16 -24.61 13.71
N ARG A 90 -16.47 -24.69 13.98
CA ARG A 90 -17.31 -23.52 14.27
C ARG A 90 -17.05 -22.99 15.69
N GLU A 91 -17.47 -21.75 15.95
CA GLU A 91 -17.29 -21.07 17.26
C GLU A 91 -18.02 -21.78 18.40
N ASP A 92 -19.16 -22.40 18.12
CA ASP A 92 -19.92 -23.25 19.04
C ASP A 92 -19.26 -24.62 19.29
N GLN A 93 -18.12 -24.88 18.64
CA GLN A 93 -17.35 -26.12 18.66
C GLN A 93 -18.13 -27.33 18.14
N ASN A 94 -19.29 -27.09 17.51
CA ASN A 94 -20.18 -28.12 17.00
C ASN A 94 -20.16 -28.11 15.46
N GLY A 95 -19.32 -28.98 14.91
CA GLY A 95 -19.25 -29.21 13.46
C GLY A 95 -18.26 -28.33 12.71
N LEU A 96 -18.26 -28.49 11.38
CA LEU A 96 -17.25 -27.89 10.49
C LEU A 96 -17.63 -26.47 10.07
N ALA A 97 -16.63 -25.58 10.06
CA ALA A 97 -16.73 -24.23 9.50
C ALA A 97 -16.62 -24.28 7.97
N LEU A 98 -17.65 -24.83 7.30
CA LEU A 98 -17.63 -25.10 5.85
C LEU A 98 -17.29 -23.87 4.99
N GLY A 99 -17.79 -22.67 5.34
CA GLY A 99 -17.48 -21.45 4.59
C GLY A 99 -15.99 -21.09 4.65
N ARG A 100 -15.39 -21.17 5.84
CA ARG A 100 -13.95 -20.92 6.03
C ARG A 100 -13.11 -22.00 5.36
N LEU A 101 -13.52 -23.26 5.47
CA LEU A 101 -12.87 -24.38 4.80
C LEU A 101 -12.89 -24.21 3.28
N ALA A 102 -14.04 -23.84 2.70
CA ALA A 102 -14.18 -23.58 1.27
C ALA A 102 -13.28 -22.43 0.81
N SER A 103 -13.22 -21.32 1.56
CA SER A 103 -12.33 -20.19 1.25
C SER A 103 -10.84 -20.57 1.28
N ILE A 104 -10.44 -21.43 2.22
CA ILE A 104 -9.06 -21.94 2.28
C ILE A 104 -8.76 -22.86 1.08
N VAL A 105 -9.69 -23.78 0.76
CA VAL A 105 -9.55 -24.68 -0.39
C VAL A 105 -9.47 -23.91 -1.70
N GLU A 106 -10.30 -22.88 -1.88
CA GLU A 106 -10.24 -21.97 -3.01
C GLU A 106 -8.85 -21.34 -3.18
N GLN A 107 -8.30 -20.78 -2.11
CA GLN A 107 -6.97 -20.16 -2.16
C GLN A 107 -5.86 -21.17 -2.48
N VAL A 108 -5.91 -22.37 -1.89
CA VAL A 108 -4.95 -23.44 -2.19
C VAL A 108 -5.09 -23.90 -3.64
N ALA A 109 -6.32 -24.03 -4.14
CA ALA A 109 -6.59 -24.41 -5.52
C ALA A 109 -6.07 -23.38 -6.52
N GLU A 110 -6.30 -22.09 -6.27
CA GLU A 110 -5.72 -21.01 -7.07
C GLU A 110 -4.19 -21.06 -7.09
N CYS A 111 -3.54 -21.22 -5.92
CA CYS A 111 -2.09 -21.34 -5.86
C CYS A 111 -1.58 -22.56 -6.65
N GLN A 112 -2.27 -23.70 -6.58
CA GLN A 112 -1.93 -24.90 -7.36
C GLN A 112 -2.08 -24.66 -8.87
N LEU A 113 -3.14 -23.97 -9.30
CA LEU A 113 -3.41 -23.60 -10.70
C LEU A 113 -2.41 -22.56 -11.23
N GLU A 114 -1.89 -21.68 -10.38
CA GLU A 114 -0.77 -20.77 -10.68
C GLU A 114 0.58 -21.50 -10.83
N GLY A 115 0.60 -22.83 -10.70
CA GLY A 115 1.80 -23.67 -10.89
C GLY A 115 2.59 -23.93 -9.62
N ARG A 116 2.06 -23.59 -8.43
CA ARG A 116 2.69 -23.92 -7.14
C ARG A 116 2.41 -25.37 -6.75
N GLU A 117 3.22 -25.92 -5.86
CA GLU A 117 3.13 -27.28 -5.33
C GLU A 117 2.56 -27.21 -3.91
N CYS A 118 1.24 -27.35 -3.77
CA CYS A 118 0.55 -27.19 -2.49
C CYS A 118 0.35 -28.53 -1.78
N ILE A 119 0.60 -28.55 -0.48
CA ILE A 119 0.36 -29.67 0.43
C ILE A 119 -0.45 -29.15 1.62
N MET A 120 -1.52 -29.84 2.00
CA MET A 120 -2.31 -29.48 3.18
C MET A 120 -2.03 -30.45 4.32
N ALA A 121 -1.71 -29.92 5.51
CA ALA A 121 -1.53 -30.70 6.74
C ALA A 121 -2.64 -30.37 7.73
N ILE A 122 -3.42 -31.38 8.13
CA ILE A 122 -4.65 -31.17 8.90
C ILE A 122 -4.50 -31.75 10.29
N ALA A 123 -5.06 -31.04 11.27
CA ALA A 123 -5.24 -31.48 12.64
C ALA A 123 -6.72 -31.80 12.90
N PHE A 124 -7.24 -32.96 12.47
CA PHE A 124 -8.65 -33.29 12.73
C PHE A 124 -8.87 -34.80 12.87
N GLY A 125 -8.97 -35.28 14.10
CA GLY A 125 -9.30 -36.69 14.38
C GLY A 125 -10.21 -36.90 15.58
N LYS A 126 -10.18 -36.04 16.60
CA LYS A 126 -10.79 -36.37 17.90
C LYS A 126 -12.22 -35.83 18.14
N GLN A 127 -12.64 -34.77 17.44
CA GLN A 127 -13.76 -33.93 17.90
C GLN A 127 -15.13 -34.22 17.23
N LYS A 128 -15.23 -34.97 16.13
CA LYS A 128 -16.47 -35.03 15.33
C LYS A 128 -17.40 -36.23 15.62
N LEU A 129 -16.92 -37.40 16.09
CA LEU A 129 -17.82 -38.56 16.16
C LEU A 129 -18.63 -38.69 17.46
N THR A 130 -18.29 -37.99 18.53
CA THR A 130 -19.02 -38.15 19.80
C THR A 130 -20.51 -37.84 19.61
N GLN A 131 -20.88 -37.00 18.63
CA GLN A 131 -22.27 -36.55 18.46
C GLN A 131 -23.00 -37.06 17.20
N GLU A 132 -22.34 -37.23 16.04
CA GLU A 132 -23.00 -37.82 14.85
C GLU A 132 -23.47 -39.26 15.13
N LEU A 133 -22.77 -40.01 16.00
CA LEU A 133 -23.24 -41.32 16.44
C LEU A 133 -24.30 -41.26 17.55
N LEU A 134 -24.26 -40.27 18.46
CA LEU A 134 -25.36 -40.02 19.42
C LEU A 134 -26.69 -39.73 18.70
N MET A 135 -26.66 -39.16 17.49
CA MET A 135 -27.84 -38.93 16.66
C MET A 135 -28.32 -40.16 15.87
N THR A 136 -27.48 -41.19 15.68
CA THR A 136 -27.87 -42.45 15.01
C THR A 136 -28.23 -43.55 16.01
N LEU A 137 -27.76 -43.48 17.25
CA LEU A 137 -28.10 -44.42 18.32
C LEU A 137 -29.58 -44.37 18.74
N THR A 138 -30.27 -43.25 18.49
CA THR A 138 -31.69 -43.05 18.83
C THR A 138 -32.69 -43.92 18.06
N MET A 139 -32.32 -44.65 17.00
CA MET A 139 -33.23 -45.62 16.37
C MET A 139 -33.05 -47.06 16.84
N ARG A 140 -31.85 -47.44 17.30
CA ARG A 140 -31.54 -48.82 17.67
C ARG A 140 -31.93 -49.14 19.12
N GLU A 141 -31.92 -48.14 19.99
CA GLU A 141 -32.28 -48.28 21.41
C GLU A 141 -33.78 -48.15 21.69
N THR A 142 -34.59 -47.67 20.73
CA THR A 142 -36.06 -47.63 20.85
C THR A 142 -36.76 -48.99 20.78
N LEU A 143 -36.04 -50.09 20.51
CA LEU A 143 -36.63 -51.43 20.33
C LEU A 143 -36.26 -52.45 21.43
N HIS A 144 -35.44 -52.10 22.43
CA HIS A 144 -35.16 -52.98 23.57
C HIS A 144 -34.95 -52.18 24.86
N PRO A 145 -35.89 -52.21 25.83
CA PRO A 145 -35.69 -51.59 27.13
C PRO A 145 -35.10 -52.60 28.12
N LYS A 146 -33.78 -52.59 28.35
CA LYS A 146 -33.18 -53.17 29.57
C LYS A 146 -31.88 -52.45 29.97
N GLY A 147 -31.90 -51.90 31.19
CA GLY A 147 -30.76 -51.84 32.10
C GLY A 147 -29.88 -50.59 32.07
N ASP A 148 -29.67 -50.00 33.25
CA ASP A 148 -28.69 -48.96 33.53
C ASP A 148 -27.25 -49.40 33.20
N GLU A 149 -26.76 -49.12 32.00
CA GLU A 149 -25.32 -49.12 31.69
C GLU A 149 -24.88 -47.73 31.19
N PRO A 150 -23.66 -47.28 31.53
CA PRO A 150 -23.17 -45.97 31.13
C PRO A 150 -23.09 -45.90 29.59
N ALA A 151 -23.64 -44.81 29.02
CA ALA A 151 -23.62 -44.51 27.59
C ALA A 151 -22.24 -44.87 27.00
N HIS A 152 -22.20 -45.83 26.06
CA HIS A 152 -20.96 -46.31 25.46
C HIS A 152 -20.13 -45.13 24.92
N THR A 153 -19.10 -44.72 25.67
CA THR A 153 -18.08 -43.79 25.16
C THR A 153 -17.35 -44.49 24.03
N LEU A 154 -17.60 -44.05 22.79
CA LEU A 154 -16.90 -44.58 21.64
C LEU A 154 -15.39 -44.51 21.84
N GLU A 155 -14.72 -45.58 21.44
CA GLU A 155 -13.27 -45.66 21.42
C GLU A 155 -12.73 -44.55 20.49
N PRO A 156 -11.86 -43.65 20.98
CA PRO A 156 -11.45 -42.44 20.24
C PRO A 156 -10.79 -42.71 18.89
N ARG A 157 -10.20 -43.90 18.68
CA ARG A 157 -9.56 -44.25 17.42
C ARG A 157 -10.58 -44.60 16.34
N ALA A 158 -11.62 -45.36 16.71
CA ALA A 158 -12.77 -45.60 15.84
C ALA A 158 -13.47 -44.29 15.43
N ALA A 159 -13.61 -43.35 16.38
CA ALA A 159 -14.15 -42.02 16.11
C ALA A 159 -13.31 -41.23 15.10
N ALA A 160 -11.99 -41.28 15.23
CA ALA A 160 -11.08 -40.64 14.30
C ALA A 160 -11.12 -41.25 12.89
N ALA A 161 -11.18 -42.58 12.79
CA ALA A 161 -11.25 -43.29 11.51
C ALA A 161 -12.49 -42.89 10.69
N VAL A 162 -13.67 -42.84 11.33
CA VAL A 162 -14.92 -42.48 10.64
C VAL A 162 -14.97 -40.99 10.31
N GLY A 163 -14.59 -40.12 11.24
CA GLY A 163 -14.54 -38.67 11.01
C GLY A 163 -13.61 -38.29 9.86
N GLN A 164 -12.50 -39.01 9.72
CA GLN A 164 -11.51 -38.79 8.66
C GLN A 164 -12.04 -39.10 7.25
N SER A 165 -12.85 -40.15 7.10
CA SER A 165 -13.49 -40.48 5.82
C SER A 165 -14.43 -39.37 5.36
N GLY A 166 -15.31 -38.89 6.25
CA GLY A 166 -16.26 -37.83 5.93
C GLY A 166 -15.59 -36.49 5.63
N LEU A 167 -14.50 -36.15 6.32
CA LEU A 167 -13.72 -34.95 6.03
C LEU A 167 -13.04 -35.04 4.65
N MET A 168 -12.51 -36.20 4.28
CA MET A 168 -11.88 -36.40 2.98
C MET A 168 -12.88 -36.27 1.82
N SER A 169 -14.10 -36.78 1.97
CA SER A 169 -15.17 -36.59 0.98
C SER A 169 -15.51 -35.12 0.75
N LEU A 170 -15.44 -34.29 1.79
CA LEU A 170 -15.64 -32.84 1.66
C LEU A 170 -14.51 -32.18 0.88
N TYR A 171 -13.26 -32.51 1.18
CA TYR A 171 -12.12 -32.00 0.40
C TYR A 171 -12.21 -32.39 -1.06
N ASP A 172 -12.54 -33.65 -1.35
CA ASP A 172 -12.65 -34.13 -2.74
C ASP A 172 -13.73 -33.37 -3.50
N ALA A 173 -14.91 -33.19 -2.88
CA ALA A 173 -15.99 -32.41 -3.46
C ALA A 173 -15.62 -30.93 -3.70
N MET A 174 -14.85 -30.30 -2.80
CA MET A 174 -14.45 -28.90 -2.95
C MET A 174 -13.35 -28.74 -4.02
N PHE A 175 -12.29 -29.54 -3.99
CA PHE A 175 -11.20 -29.47 -4.97
C PHE A 175 -11.63 -29.88 -6.39
N ALA A 176 -12.60 -30.79 -6.52
CA ALA A 176 -13.16 -31.18 -7.80
C ALA A 176 -13.81 -29.99 -8.57
N GLN A 177 -14.32 -28.97 -7.86
CA GLN A 177 -14.88 -27.77 -8.49
C GLN A 177 -13.83 -26.96 -9.25
N TYR A 178 -12.55 -27.08 -8.87
CA TYR A 178 -11.41 -26.43 -9.51
C TYR A 178 -10.66 -27.36 -10.48
N GLY A 179 -11.19 -28.56 -10.74
CA GLY A 179 -10.56 -29.55 -11.61
C GLY A 179 -9.28 -30.18 -11.04
N LEU A 180 -9.05 -30.07 -9.73
CA LEU A 180 -7.87 -30.61 -9.06
C LEU A 180 -8.17 -31.98 -8.45
N ARG A 181 -7.16 -32.85 -8.48
CA ARG A 181 -7.18 -34.14 -7.79
C ARG A 181 -6.45 -34.03 -6.46
N ILE A 182 -6.96 -34.74 -5.46
CA ILE A 182 -6.35 -34.83 -4.14
C ILE A 182 -5.99 -36.27 -3.80
N ALA A 183 -5.04 -36.45 -2.89
CA ALA A 183 -4.70 -37.77 -2.35
C ALA A 183 -4.55 -37.68 -0.84
N GLN A 184 -5.13 -38.65 -0.12
CA GLN A 184 -4.97 -38.75 1.32
C GLN A 184 -3.69 -39.50 1.66
N VAL A 185 -2.91 -38.97 2.60
CA VAL A 185 -1.78 -39.68 3.22
C VAL A 185 -1.94 -39.57 4.74
N LEU A 186 -1.93 -40.72 5.41
CA LEU A 186 -2.06 -40.80 6.86
C LEU A 186 -0.71 -41.11 7.49
N LEU A 187 -0.30 -40.29 8.47
CA LEU A 187 1.02 -40.38 9.10
C LEU A 187 0.93 -40.70 10.59
N THR A 188 1.86 -41.50 11.06
CA THR A 188 2.14 -41.72 12.49
C THR A 188 3.47 -41.08 12.87
N LYS A 189 3.76 -40.97 14.17
CA LYS A 189 5.07 -40.47 14.64
C LYS A 189 6.21 -41.35 14.14
N ALA A 190 6.01 -42.66 14.05
CA ALA A 190 7.03 -43.63 13.67
C ALA A 190 7.55 -43.43 12.23
N ASP A 191 6.69 -42.90 11.34
CA ASP A 191 7.03 -42.72 9.92
C ASP A 191 8.17 -41.73 9.69
N PHE A 192 8.42 -40.82 10.64
CA PHE A 192 9.52 -39.85 10.58
C PHE A 192 10.82 -40.34 11.22
N TYR A 193 10.76 -41.31 12.13
CA TYR A 193 11.94 -41.83 12.84
C TYR A 193 12.58 -43.02 12.13
N ASN A 194 11.77 -43.86 11.47
CA ASN A 194 12.28 -44.97 10.68
C ASN A 194 12.70 -44.47 9.28
N GLU A 195 13.96 -44.70 8.90
CA GLU A 195 14.51 -44.20 7.64
C GLU A 195 13.81 -44.76 6.40
N GLU A 196 13.36 -46.01 6.44
CA GLU A 196 12.74 -46.68 5.30
C GLU A 196 11.34 -46.14 5.04
N THR A 197 10.51 -46.06 6.09
CA THR A 197 9.17 -45.47 6.01
C THR A 197 9.25 -43.99 5.61
N ARG A 198 10.24 -43.26 6.13
CA ARG A 198 10.47 -41.85 5.75
C ARG A 198 10.82 -41.69 4.27
N LYS A 199 11.70 -42.55 3.73
CA LYS A 199 12.05 -42.55 2.29
C LYS A 199 10.83 -42.86 1.43
N ASN A 200 10.03 -43.85 1.82
CA ASN A 200 8.80 -44.22 1.11
C ASN A 200 7.78 -43.08 1.14
N LEU A 201 7.62 -42.41 2.28
CA LEU A 201 6.76 -41.24 2.41
C LEU A 201 7.19 -40.12 1.43
N PHE A 202 8.48 -39.77 1.44
CA PHE A 202 9.02 -38.73 0.58
C PHE A 202 8.87 -39.07 -0.91
N ALA A 203 9.17 -40.31 -1.31
CA ALA A 203 8.99 -40.77 -2.67
C ALA A 203 7.53 -40.67 -3.11
N THR A 204 6.60 -41.09 -2.24
CA THR A 204 5.15 -41.01 -2.48
C THR A 204 4.69 -39.57 -2.68
N LEU A 205 5.05 -38.67 -1.76
CA LEU A 205 4.67 -37.26 -1.84
C LEU A 205 5.27 -36.57 -3.09
N SER A 206 6.51 -36.89 -3.42
CA SER A 206 7.17 -36.36 -4.62
C SER A 206 6.44 -36.79 -5.90
N GLU A 207 5.99 -38.04 -5.99
CA GLU A 207 5.24 -38.50 -7.17
C GLU A 207 3.83 -37.92 -7.23
N LEU A 208 3.13 -37.76 -6.10
CA LEU A 208 1.84 -37.06 -6.08
C LEU A 208 1.96 -35.62 -6.60
N ILE A 209 3.00 -34.90 -6.16
CA ILE A 209 3.29 -33.55 -6.63
C ILE A 209 3.64 -33.55 -8.12
N SER A 210 4.43 -34.52 -8.59
CA SER A 210 4.79 -34.66 -10.02
C SER A 210 3.55 -34.88 -10.91
N LEU A 211 2.54 -35.55 -10.38
CA LEU A 211 1.24 -35.79 -11.02
C LEU A 211 0.25 -34.63 -10.87
N ASN A 212 0.67 -33.49 -10.32
CA ASN A 212 -0.18 -32.33 -10.04
C ASN A 212 -1.36 -32.65 -9.09
N ILE A 213 -1.19 -33.62 -8.19
CA ILE A 213 -2.16 -34.00 -7.16
C ILE A 213 -1.84 -33.25 -5.87
N VAL A 214 -2.83 -32.64 -5.23
CA VAL A 214 -2.67 -31.96 -3.93
C VAL A 214 -2.72 -32.98 -2.79
N PRO A 215 -1.61 -33.23 -2.05
CA PRO A 215 -1.62 -34.18 -0.96
C PRO A 215 -2.30 -33.58 0.28
N ILE A 216 -3.22 -34.34 0.87
CA ILE A 216 -3.92 -34.03 2.11
C ILE A 216 -3.39 -34.95 3.21
N ILE A 217 -2.58 -34.39 4.11
CA ILE A 217 -1.86 -35.11 5.15
C ILE A 217 -2.61 -34.99 6.47
N ASN A 218 -2.90 -36.11 7.14
CA ASN A 218 -3.44 -36.12 8.49
C ASN A 218 -2.72 -37.15 9.37
N THR A 219 -2.83 -37.00 10.69
CA THR A 219 -2.36 -38.01 11.63
C THR A 219 -3.25 -39.24 11.57
N ASN A 220 -2.64 -40.42 11.58
CA ASN A 220 -3.35 -41.69 11.65
C ASN A 220 -3.71 -42.02 13.10
N ASP A 221 -4.67 -41.26 13.64
CA ASP A 221 -5.15 -41.44 15.01
C ASP A 221 -5.81 -42.82 15.22
N ALA A 222 -6.25 -43.48 14.14
CA ALA A 222 -6.86 -44.80 14.17
C ALA A 222 -5.91 -45.91 14.66
N VAL A 223 -4.60 -45.74 14.47
CA VAL A 223 -3.57 -46.74 14.83
C VAL A 223 -2.48 -46.17 15.75
N SER A 224 -2.62 -44.92 16.19
CA SER A 224 -1.66 -44.28 17.10
C SER A 224 -1.81 -44.79 18.54
N PRO A 225 -0.71 -44.99 19.31
CA PRO A 225 -0.77 -45.44 20.71
C PRO A 225 -1.61 -44.50 21.60
N PRO A 226 -2.28 -44.99 22.68
CA PRO A 226 -3.04 -44.13 23.57
C PRO A 226 -2.07 -43.24 24.38
N MET A 227 -2.47 -41.98 24.67
CA MET A 227 -1.64 -40.97 25.37
C MET A 227 -1.15 -41.37 26.78
N PHE A 228 -1.61 -42.49 27.36
CA PHE A 228 -1.23 -42.95 28.70
C PHE A 228 0.05 -43.79 28.73
N ILE A 229 0.60 -44.15 27.57
CA ILE A 229 1.93 -44.76 27.51
C ILE A 229 2.94 -43.60 27.46
N VAL A 230 3.77 -43.48 28.49
CA VAL A 230 4.89 -42.53 28.53
C VAL A 230 5.76 -42.85 27.31
N ASP A 231 5.81 -41.95 26.33
CA ASP A 231 6.79 -42.01 25.23
C ASP A 231 8.18 -42.04 25.89
N GLU A 232 8.83 -43.21 25.95
CA GLU A 232 10.24 -43.29 26.33
C GLU A 232 11.02 -42.36 25.39
N GLU A 233 11.73 -41.39 25.95
CA GLU A 233 12.58 -40.49 25.18
C GLU A 233 13.64 -41.31 24.43
N VAL A 234 13.38 -41.63 23.16
CA VAL A 234 14.41 -42.16 22.26
C VAL A 234 15.39 -41.03 21.96
N LYS A 235 16.37 -40.86 22.85
CA LYS A 235 17.58 -40.08 22.56
C LYS A 235 18.39 -40.84 21.52
N VAL A 236 18.16 -40.52 20.25
CA VAL A 236 19.08 -40.92 19.17
C VAL A 236 20.44 -40.27 19.46
N LYS A 237 21.45 -41.09 19.77
CA LYS A 237 22.84 -40.63 19.91
C LYS A 237 23.29 -39.98 18.59
N GLY A 238 23.41 -38.65 18.58
CA GLY A 238 24.16 -37.92 17.55
C GLY A 238 23.41 -36.86 16.72
N SER A 239 22.11 -36.62 16.92
CA SER A 239 21.39 -35.60 16.13
C SER A 239 21.28 -34.24 16.87
N LYS A 240 21.69 -33.16 16.20
CA LYS A 240 21.50 -31.78 16.68
C LYS A 240 19.99 -31.51 16.91
N ARG A 241 19.61 -31.31 18.18
CA ARG A 241 18.28 -30.85 18.70
C ARG A 241 17.07 -31.43 17.93
N GLY A 242 16.59 -32.60 18.35
CA GLY A 242 15.31 -33.18 17.88
C GLY A 242 14.10 -32.44 18.45
N ILE A 243 13.07 -32.21 17.63
CA ILE A 243 11.75 -31.76 18.11
C ILE A 243 10.98 -32.98 18.61
N SER A 244 10.41 -32.90 19.81
CA SER A 244 9.54 -33.97 20.32
C SER A 244 8.17 -33.82 19.66
N ILE A 245 7.74 -34.80 18.85
CA ILE A 245 6.43 -34.80 18.19
C ILE A 245 5.34 -34.97 19.26
N LYS A 246 4.92 -33.86 19.87
CA LYS A 246 3.85 -33.82 20.88
C LYS A 246 2.53 -33.28 20.32
N ASP A 247 2.57 -32.53 19.22
CA ASP A 247 1.41 -31.87 18.63
C ASP A 247 1.47 -31.79 17.08
N ASN A 248 0.36 -31.37 16.48
CA ASN A 248 0.20 -31.30 15.02
C ASN A 248 1.02 -30.17 14.37
N ASP A 249 1.38 -29.14 15.13
CA ASP A 249 2.28 -28.08 14.65
C ASP A 249 3.70 -28.62 14.42
N SER A 250 4.23 -29.43 15.35
CA SER A 250 5.51 -30.11 15.19
C SER A 250 5.53 -31.07 13.99
N LEU A 251 4.43 -31.80 13.77
CA LEU A 251 4.31 -32.70 12.62
C LEU A 251 4.30 -31.95 11.29
N ALA A 252 3.60 -30.81 11.20
CA ALA A 252 3.60 -29.98 10.01
C ALA A 252 4.99 -29.36 9.74
N ALA A 253 5.69 -28.93 10.79
CA ALA A 253 7.07 -28.46 10.69
C ALA A 253 8.01 -29.55 10.14
N MET A 254 7.94 -30.78 10.68
CA MET A 254 8.72 -31.92 10.19
C MET A 254 8.40 -32.29 8.75
N LEU A 255 7.11 -32.39 8.41
CA LEU A 255 6.66 -32.62 7.05
C LEU A 255 7.23 -31.58 6.09
N SER A 256 7.17 -30.30 6.45
CA SER A 256 7.66 -29.20 5.61
C SER A 256 9.16 -29.27 5.34
N ALA A 257 9.95 -29.66 6.34
CA ALA A 257 11.39 -29.85 6.19
C ALA A 257 11.70 -31.07 5.30
N GLU A 258 11.00 -32.18 5.50
CA GLU A 258 11.22 -33.41 4.72
C GLU A 258 10.84 -33.24 3.24
N VAL A 259 9.72 -32.56 2.96
CA VAL A 259 9.34 -32.24 1.57
C VAL A 259 10.11 -31.05 1.01
N LYS A 260 11.09 -30.48 1.72
CA LYS A 260 11.85 -29.29 1.29
C LYS A 260 10.92 -28.15 0.82
N ALA A 261 9.92 -27.83 1.63
CA ALA A 261 8.99 -26.74 1.32
C ALA A 261 9.72 -25.38 1.34
N ASP A 262 9.32 -24.47 0.45
CA ASP A 262 9.82 -23.08 0.48
C ASP A 262 9.16 -22.29 1.62
N LEU A 263 7.87 -22.58 1.87
CA LEU A 263 7.03 -21.86 2.82
C LEU A 263 6.07 -22.80 3.56
N LEU A 264 6.09 -22.72 4.88
CA LEU A 264 5.11 -23.31 5.80
C LEU A 264 4.17 -22.21 6.33
N ILE A 265 2.86 -22.36 6.09
CA ILE A 265 1.82 -21.47 6.63
C ILE A 265 1.10 -22.21 7.76
N LEU A 266 1.30 -21.78 9.00
CA LEU A 266 0.63 -22.29 10.18
C LEU A 266 -0.65 -21.49 10.44
N MET A 267 -1.80 -21.97 9.95
CA MET A 267 -3.10 -21.34 10.19
C MET A 267 -3.64 -21.76 11.57
N SER A 268 -3.87 -20.77 12.44
CA SER A 268 -4.34 -20.94 13.83
C SER A 268 -5.56 -20.07 14.14
N ASP A 269 -6.05 -20.16 15.36
CA ASP A 269 -7.00 -19.26 16.02
C ASP A 269 -6.38 -17.92 16.51
N VAL A 270 -5.11 -17.66 16.22
CA VAL A 270 -4.40 -16.43 16.64
C VAL A 270 -3.91 -15.65 15.44
N ASP A 271 -3.85 -14.33 15.57
CA ASP A 271 -3.37 -13.44 14.50
C ASP A 271 -1.87 -13.60 14.22
N GLY A 272 -1.10 -14.07 15.19
CA GLY A 272 0.33 -14.33 15.10
C GLY A 272 0.98 -14.26 16.49
N ILE A 273 2.26 -13.89 16.53
CA ILE A 273 3.03 -13.69 17.76
C ILE A 273 2.88 -12.26 18.22
N TYR A 274 2.52 -12.06 19.49
CA TYR A 274 2.49 -10.74 20.13
C TYR A 274 3.71 -10.55 21.03
N ASN A 275 4.16 -9.30 21.22
CA ASN A 275 5.25 -8.95 22.15
C ASN A 275 4.90 -9.26 23.62
N LYS A 276 3.61 -9.15 23.97
CA LYS A 276 3.01 -9.42 25.28
C LYS A 276 1.63 -10.06 25.07
N PRO A 277 0.99 -10.62 26.11
CA PRO A 277 -0.34 -11.19 25.95
C PRO A 277 -1.34 -10.19 25.34
N PRO A 278 -2.16 -10.57 24.34
CA PRO A 278 -2.99 -9.64 23.56
C PRO A 278 -3.97 -8.78 24.35
N TRP A 279 -4.31 -9.20 25.58
CA TRP A 279 -5.23 -8.50 26.48
C TRP A 279 -4.54 -7.47 27.39
N GLU A 280 -3.21 -7.36 27.34
CA GLU A 280 -2.44 -6.35 28.09
C GLU A 280 -2.31 -5.03 27.30
N GLU A 281 -2.33 -3.91 28.01
CA GLU A 281 -2.12 -2.59 27.41
C GLU A 281 -0.71 -2.48 26.80
N GLY A 282 -0.65 -2.08 25.52
CA GLY A 282 0.60 -2.04 24.75
C GLY A 282 1.00 -3.37 24.09
N ALA A 283 0.13 -4.40 24.10
CA ALA A 283 0.33 -5.59 23.28
C ALA A 283 0.24 -5.26 21.78
N ARG A 284 1.21 -5.75 21.00
CA ARG A 284 1.36 -5.49 19.57
C ARG A 284 1.71 -6.79 18.85
N LEU A 285 1.07 -7.02 17.71
CA LEU A 285 1.37 -8.14 16.83
C LEU A 285 2.74 -7.91 16.15
N LEU A 286 3.64 -8.88 16.28
CA LEU A 286 4.92 -8.90 15.59
C LEU A 286 4.71 -9.41 14.17
N HIS A 287 4.85 -8.56 13.16
CA HIS A 287 4.74 -8.98 11.77
C HIS A 287 5.97 -9.73 11.27
N THR A 288 7.12 -9.51 11.90
CA THR A 288 8.36 -10.24 11.64
C THR A 288 8.91 -10.73 12.97
N PHE A 289 9.39 -11.96 13.00
CA PHE A 289 10.05 -12.56 14.15
C PHE A 289 11.45 -13.01 13.75
N THR A 290 12.42 -12.60 14.55
CA THR A 290 13.83 -12.96 14.44
C THR A 290 14.29 -13.66 15.72
N ARG A 291 15.46 -14.31 15.69
CA ARG A 291 15.97 -15.05 16.87
C ARG A 291 16.15 -14.14 18.10
N ASP A 292 16.45 -12.86 17.90
CA ASP A 292 16.65 -11.89 18.98
C ASP A 292 15.34 -11.47 19.68
N ASP A 293 14.20 -11.72 19.04
CA ASP A 293 12.89 -11.43 19.61
C ASP A 293 12.45 -12.48 20.64
N HIS A 294 13.09 -13.65 20.67
CA HIS A 294 12.70 -14.78 21.52
C HIS A 294 12.74 -14.43 23.02
N ASP A 295 13.74 -13.67 23.47
CA ASP A 295 13.92 -13.30 24.88
C ASP A 295 13.01 -12.13 25.31
N HIS A 296 12.37 -11.44 24.35
CA HIS A 296 11.54 -10.25 24.58
C HIS A 296 10.03 -10.54 24.61
N ILE A 297 9.60 -11.78 24.32
CA ILE A 297 8.17 -12.15 24.28
C ILE A 297 7.71 -12.68 25.64
N ARG A 298 6.58 -12.16 26.13
CA ARG A 298 5.87 -12.71 27.30
C ARG A 298 4.64 -13.53 26.89
N PHE A 299 4.62 -14.81 27.24
CA PHE A 299 3.51 -15.72 26.91
C PHE A 299 2.40 -15.73 27.98
N GLY A 300 1.14 -15.77 27.55
CA GLY A 300 -0.03 -15.96 28.40
C GLY A 300 -0.38 -17.45 28.67
N LYS A 301 -1.42 -17.70 29.48
CA LYS A 301 -1.91 -19.06 29.80
C LYS A 301 -2.48 -19.80 28.56
N LYS A 302 -2.35 -21.14 28.53
CA LYS A 302 -2.78 -22.03 27.42
C LYS A 302 -4.29 -21.90 27.10
N SER A 303 -4.67 -22.01 25.82
CA SER A 303 -6.08 -21.98 25.39
C SER A 303 -6.83 -23.27 25.73
N LYS A 304 -8.16 -23.20 25.83
CA LYS A 304 -9.04 -24.32 26.25
C LYS A 304 -9.21 -25.46 25.23
N VAL A 305 -8.84 -25.25 23.95
CA VAL A 305 -9.22 -26.14 22.82
C VAL A 305 -8.04 -26.69 22.01
N GLY A 306 -6.83 -26.14 22.15
CA GLY A 306 -5.62 -26.64 21.48
C GLY A 306 -4.78 -27.53 22.40
N THR A 307 -4.22 -28.62 21.86
CA THR A 307 -3.24 -29.45 22.59
C THR A 307 -1.88 -28.76 22.76
N GLY A 308 -1.54 -27.81 21.87
CA GLY A 308 -0.31 -27.00 21.88
C GLY A 308 -0.58 -25.52 22.14
N GLY A 309 0.16 -24.91 23.09
CA GLY A 309 0.13 -23.48 23.37
C GLY A 309 0.90 -22.63 22.34
N MET A 310 0.96 -21.31 22.54
CA MET A 310 1.74 -20.41 21.67
C MET A 310 3.23 -20.77 21.62
N ASP A 311 3.78 -21.26 22.73
CA ASP A 311 5.13 -21.81 22.84
C ASP A 311 5.38 -22.95 21.84
N SER A 312 4.38 -23.83 21.63
CA SER A 312 4.49 -24.96 20.70
C SER A 312 4.57 -24.50 19.24
N LYS A 313 3.78 -23.48 18.89
CA LYS A 313 3.79 -22.89 17.54
C LYS A 313 5.10 -22.18 17.25
N LEU A 314 5.63 -21.46 18.25
CA LEU A 314 6.92 -20.80 18.16
C LEU A 314 8.06 -21.81 17.98
N ASN A 315 8.05 -22.88 18.77
CA ASN A 315 9.05 -23.95 18.69
C ASN A 315 8.99 -24.68 17.33
N ALA A 316 7.80 -25.01 16.83
CA ALA A 316 7.61 -25.63 15.53
C ALA A 316 8.08 -24.71 14.38
N ALA A 317 7.73 -23.42 14.43
CA ALA A 317 8.15 -22.44 13.42
C ALA A 317 9.67 -22.24 13.40
N THR A 318 10.29 -22.10 14.57
CA THR A 318 11.75 -21.94 14.70
C THR A 318 12.48 -23.19 14.22
N TRP A 319 11.97 -24.39 14.54
CA TRP A 319 12.57 -25.65 14.10
C TRP A 319 12.53 -25.85 12.58
N ALA A 320 11.45 -25.43 11.93
CA ALA A 320 11.32 -25.47 10.47
C ALA A 320 12.26 -24.45 9.81
N LEU A 321 12.36 -23.24 10.39
CA LEU A 321 13.30 -22.20 9.94
C LEU A 321 14.75 -22.69 9.98
N ASP A 322 15.17 -23.34 11.07
CA ASP A 322 16.51 -23.94 11.24
C ASP A 322 16.84 -25.00 10.17
N ARG A 323 15.84 -25.50 9.44
CA ARG A 323 15.97 -26.52 8.40
C ARG A 323 15.72 -26.00 7.00
N GLY A 324 15.69 -24.67 6.83
CA GLY A 324 15.62 -24.05 5.52
C GLY A 324 14.19 -23.76 5.03
N VAL A 325 13.18 -23.89 5.89
CA VAL A 325 11.78 -23.64 5.53
C VAL A 325 11.34 -22.29 6.09
N SER A 326 10.90 -21.37 5.24
CA SER A 326 10.35 -20.10 5.71
C SER A 326 8.99 -20.32 6.35
N VAL A 327 8.65 -19.61 7.44
CA VAL A 327 7.41 -19.88 8.19
C VAL A 327 6.58 -18.61 8.37
N VAL A 328 5.25 -18.73 8.24
CA VAL A 328 4.29 -17.70 8.62
C VAL A 328 3.23 -18.30 9.54
N ILE A 329 2.99 -17.67 10.69
CA ILE A 329 1.86 -17.99 11.59
C ILE A 329 0.78 -16.94 11.39
N CYS A 330 -0.46 -17.35 11.07
CA CYS A 330 -1.57 -16.42 10.84
C CYS A 330 -2.92 -16.93 11.37
N ASN A 331 -3.91 -16.04 11.44
CA ASN A 331 -5.28 -16.39 11.78
C ASN A 331 -5.96 -17.06 10.58
N GLY A 332 -6.41 -18.29 10.74
CA GLY A 332 -7.11 -19.03 9.71
C GLY A 332 -8.51 -18.52 9.41
N SER A 333 -9.05 -17.63 10.24
CA SER A 333 -10.35 -16.97 10.03
C SER A 333 -10.28 -15.74 9.15
N GLN A 334 -9.07 -15.27 8.80
CA GLN A 334 -8.89 -14.08 7.99
C GLN A 334 -9.11 -14.38 6.50
N ASP A 335 -9.89 -13.53 5.83
CA ASP A 335 -10.18 -13.66 4.41
C ASP A 335 -8.90 -13.54 3.56
N HIS A 336 -8.78 -14.40 2.55
CA HIS A 336 -7.66 -14.42 1.60
C HIS A 336 -6.25 -14.47 2.24
N ALA A 337 -6.12 -15.07 3.43
CA ALA A 337 -4.86 -15.12 4.18
C ALA A 337 -3.70 -15.73 3.38
N ILE A 338 -3.88 -16.88 2.72
CA ILE A 338 -2.83 -17.59 1.98
C ILE A 338 -2.35 -16.74 0.79
N LYS A 339 -3.28 -16.23 -0.02
CA LYS A 339 -2.95 -15.37 -1.17
C LYS A 339 -2.26 -14.07 -0.74
N THR A 340 -2.68 -13.49 0.39
CA THR A 340 -2.09 -12.27 0.94
C THR A 340 -0.67 -12.50 1.46
N ILE A 341 -0.42 -13.62 2.12
CA ILE A 341 0.92 -14.04 2.56
C ILE A 341 1.84 -14.29 1.36
N VAL A 342 1.37 -15.09 0.39
CA VAL A 342 2.13 -15.38 -0.83
C VAL A 342 2.38 -14.11 -1.65
N GLY A 343 1.46 -13.15 -1.64
CA GLY A 343 1.64 -11.83 -2.24
C GLY A 343 2.66 -10.94 -1.51
N GLY A 344 3.23 -11.38 -0.39
CA GLY A 344 4.23 -10.65 0.40
C GLY A 344 3.66 -9.58 1.34
N ARG A 345 2.35 -9.58 1.58
CA ARG A 345 1.70 -8.60 2.49
C ARG A 345 1.74 -9.05 3.95
N LYS A 346 1.57 -8.11 4.88
CA LYS A 346 1.67 -8.29 6.35
C LYS A 346 0.45 -8.99 6.97
N VAL A 347 0.23 -10.25 6.63
CA VAL A 347 -0.65 -11.16 7.37
C VAL A 347 0.20 -12.07 8.26
N GLY A 348 -0.20 -12.21 9.52
CA GLY A 348 0.52 -13.06 10.45
C GLY A 348 1.88 -12.54 10.89
N THR A 349 2.66 -13.44 11.51
CA THR A 349 4.07 -13.26 11.85
C THR A 349 4.93 -14.08 10.91
N PHE A 350 5.87 -13.42 10.22
CA PHE A 350 6.86 -14.05 9.32
C PHE A 350 8.16 -14.29 10.06
N PHE A 351 8.69 -15.51 9.96
CA PHE A 351 9.91 -15.92 10.63
C PHE A 351 11.10 -15.80 9.69
N THR A 352 12.14 -15.06 10.09
CA THR A 352 13.35 -14.89 9.29
C THR A 352 14.63 -14.90 10.14
N GLU A 353 15.75 -15.27 9.52
CA GLU A 353 17.08 -15.29 10.17
C GLU A 353 17.78 -13.94 10.17
N THR A 354 17.35 -12.99 9.32
CA THR A 354 17.98 -11.67 9.22
C THR A 354 17.21 -10.67 10.07
N THR A 355 17.86 -10.07 11.06
CA THR A 355 17.41 -8.81 11.65
C THR A 355 17.45 -7.74 10.57
N THR A 356 16.31 -7.43 9.97
CA THR A 356 16.13 -6.14 9.31
C THR A 356 16.27 -5.09 10.42
N GLY A 357 17.47 -4.53 10.58
CA GLY A 357 17.78 -3.48 11.56
C GLY A 357 17.06 -2.15 11.30
N SER A 358 15.99 -2.14 10.52
CA SER A 358 15.12 -1.00 10.32
C SER A 358 14.02 -1.02 11.35
N THR A 359 13.96 0.04 12.16
CA THR A 359 12.81 0.36 12.99
C THR A 359 11.53 0.21 12.16
N PRO A 360 10.52 -0.55 12.63
CA PRO A 360 9.27 -0.72 11.90
C PRO A 360 8.67 0.63 11.50
N VAL A 361 8.17 0.72 10.27
CA VAL A 361 7.64 1.96 9.70
C VAL A 361 6.52 2.53 10.55
N GLU A 362 5.71 1.67 11.15
CA GLU A 362 4.64 2.02 12.09
C GLU A 362 5.18 2.82 13.28
N PHE A 363 6.34 2.41 13.81
CA PHE A 363 7.01 3.13 14.88
C PHE A 363 7.63 4.45 14.41
N LEU A 364 8.18 4.50 13.19
CA LEU A 364 8.67 5.75 12.61
C LEU A 364 7.51 6.76 12.43
N ALA A 365 6.35 6.30 11.97
CA ALA A 365 5.17 7.15 11.80
C ALA A 365 4.56 7.60 13.13
N GLU A 366 4.50 6.70 14.13
CA GLU A 366 4.10 7.01 15.51
C GLU A 366 5.04 8.07 16.11
N ASN A 367 6.35 7.91 15.91
CA ASN A 367 7.37 8.87 16.33
C ASN A 367 7.24 10.22 15.62
N ALA A 368 7.02 10.23 14.31
CA ALA A 368 6.81 11.47 13.56
C ALA A 368 5.57 12.21 14.08
N ARG A 369 4.48 11.49 14.40
CA ARG A 369 3.26 12.06 14.99
C ARG A 369 3.47 12.60 16.40
N ASN A 370 4.25 11.91 17.22
CA ASN A 370 4.57 12.38 18.57
C ASN A 370 5.55 13.57 18.52
N GLY A 371 6.54 13.53 17.65
CA GLY A 371 7.49 14.62 17.43
C GLY A 371 6.83 15.87 16.83
N SER A 372 5.82 15.73 15.98
CA SER A 372 5.05 16.88 15.48
C SER A 372 4.32 17.63 16.60
N ARG A 373 3.79 16.91 17.60
CA ARG A 373 3.19 17.53 18.80
C ARG A 373 4.21 18.27 19.64
N VAL A 374 5.44 17.75 19.75
CA VAL A 374 6.54 18.49 20.40
C VAL A 374 6.81 19.79 19.64
N MET A 375 6.95 19.73 18.31
CA MET A 375 7.19 20.93 17.49
C MET A 375 6.03 21.94 17.52
N GLN A 376 4.78 21.48 17.64
CA GLN A 376 3.62 22.35 17.81
C GLN A 376 3.65 23.14 19.12
N ASN A 377 4.23 22.57 20.18
CA ASN A 377 4.36 23.22 21.48
C ASN A 377 5.55 24.19 21.56
N LEU A 378 6.46 24.16 20.59
CA LEU A 378 7.57 25.11 20.51
C LEU A 378 7.05 26.51 20.18
N SER A 379 7.76 27.52 20.67
CA SER A 379 7.59 28.89 20.22
C SER A 379 8.00 29.04 18.74
N PRO A 380 7.46 30.03 18.01
CA PRO A 380 7.90 30.29 16.64
C PRO A 380 9.41 30.58 16.53
N ALA A 381 10.00 31.21 17.55
CA ALA A 381 11.44 31.50 17.59
C ALA A 381 12.31 30.22 17.70
N GLU A 382 11.89 29.24 18.51
CA GLU A 382 12.60 27.96 18.62
C GLU A 382 12.54 27.17 17.30
N ARG A 383 11.39 27.17 16.61
CA ARG A 383 11.28 26.54 15.28
C ARG A 383 12.17 27.23 14.24
N ALA A 384 12.15 28.55 14.20
CA ALA A 384 13.00 29.34 13.31
C ALA A 384 14.49 29.05 13.56
N SER A 385 14.93 29.08 14.82
CA SER A 385 16.31 28.80 15.22
C SER A 385 16.76 27.38 14.85
N CYS A 386 15.86 26.39 14.95
CA CYS A 386 16.13 25.03 14.49
C CYS A 386 16.38 24.98 12.98
N VAL A 387 15.61 25.72 12.17
CA VAL A 387 15.79 25.80 10.71
C VAL A 387 17.09 26.54 10.35
N GLU A 388 17.40 27.63 11.05
CA GLU A 388 18.66 28.36 10.89
C GLU A 388 19.87 27.48 11.20
N THR A 389 19.79 26.70 12.28
CA THR A 389 20.83 25.73 12.65
C THR A 389 21.06 24.72 11.52
N LEU A 390 19.98 24.17 10.93
CA LEU A 390 20.10 23.28 9.77
C LEU A 390 20.75 23.99 8.58
N ALA A 391 20.39 25.25 8.32
CA ALA A 391 20.97 26.06 7.25
C ALA A 391 22.48 26.26 7.41
N ASP A 392 22.95 26.49 8.64
CA ASP A 392 24.37 26.67 8.94
C ASP A 392 25.14 25.34 8.93
N LEU A 393 24.49 24.23 9.31
CA LEU A 393 25.06 22.88 9.20
C LEU A 393 25.35 22.48 7.76
N LEU A 394 24.49 22.85 6.81
CA LEU A 394 24.74 22.59 5.37
C LEU A 394 26.04 23.21 4.86
N ILE A 395 26.45 24.36 5.43
CA ILE A 395 27.67 25.07 5.04
C ILE A 395 28.86 24.58 5.86
N SER A 396 28.73 24.46 7.18
CA SER A 396 29.84 24.03 8.04
C SER A 396 30.25 22.57 7.80
N LYS A 397 29.31 21.70 7.39
CA LYS A 397 29.55 20.29 7.05
C LYS A 397 29.60 20.03 5.54
N GLN A 398 29.79 21.06 4.72
CA GLN A 398 29.75 20.98 3.26
C GLN A 398 30.60 19.84 2.68
N GLN A 399 31.84 19.68 3.17
CA GLN A 399 32.75 18.65 2.65
C GLN A 399 32.21 17.23 2.88
N MET A 400 31.67 16.94 4.07
CA MET A 400 31.06 15.65 4.39
C MET A 400 29.91 15.31 3.42
N ILE A 401 29.07 16.30 3.09
CA ILE A 401 27.93 16.12 2.18
C ILE A 401 28.42 15.81 0.76
N LEU A 402 29.43 16.55 0.28
CA LEU A 402 29.99 16.37 -1.05
C LEU A 402 30.69 15.01 -1.20
N ASP A 403 31.45 14.58 -0.17
CA ASP A 403 32.10 13.26 -0.16
C ASP A 403 31.07 12.12 -0.19
N ALA A 404 29.93 12.28 0.50
CA ALA A 404 28.83 11.33 0.44
C ALA A 404 28.16 11.31 -0.94
N ASN A 405 27.95 12.48 -1.55
CA ASN A 405 27.37 12.60 -2.88
C ASN A 405 28.27 12.03 -3.98
N GLU A 406 29.59 12.18 -3.86
CA GLU A 406 30.53 11.60 -4.80
C GLU A 406 30.42 10.06 -4.86
N LYS A 407 30.23 9.40 -3.71
CA LYS A 407 29.99 7.95 -3.66
C LYS A 407 28.72 7.55 -4.40
N ASP A 408 27.61 8.26 -4.15
CA ASP A 408 26.34 8.05 -4.85
C ASP A 408 26.51 8.26 -6.37
N MET A 409 27.22 9.31 -6.79
CA MET A 409 27.46 9.62 -8.21
C MET A 409 28.27 8.52 -8.91
N LEU A 410 29.31 7.99 -8.25
CA LEU A 410 30.12 6.90 -8.79
C LEU A 410 29.31 5.59 -8.91
N GLU A 411 28.53 5.24 -7.89
CA GLU A 411 27.66 4.07 -7.92
C GLU A 411 26.56 4.20 -8.98
N ALA A 412 25.94 5.37 -9.11
CA ALA A 412 24.91 5.66 -10.10
C ALA A 412 25.44 5.59 -11.53
N GLN A 413 26.64 6.13 -11.79
CA GLN A 413 27.31 6.01 -13.09
C GLN A 413 27.62 4.55 -13.43
N LYS A 414 28.15 3.78 -12.47
CA LYS A 414 28.44 2.36 -12.64
C LYS A 414 27.18 1.53 -12.95
N ASN A 415 26.06 1.89 -12.35
CA ASN A 415 24.77 1.23 -12.55
C ASN A 415 24.01 1.74 -13.79
N GLY A 416 24.60 2.65 -14.58
CA GLY A 416 24.02 3.13 -15.85
C GLY A 416 22.82 4.07 -15.68
N LEU A 417 22.76 4.83 -14.59
CA LEU A 417 21.67 5.79 -14.37
C LEU A 417 21.64 6.86 -15.49
N ALA A 418 20.45 7.18 -15.99
CA ALA A 418 20.29 8.11 -17.09
C ALA A 418 20.82 9.53 -16.74
N LYS A 419 21.41 10.22 -17.73
CA LYS A 419 22.02 11.54 -17.56
C LYS A 419 21.11 12.59 -16.87
N PRO A 420 19.80 12.69 -17.18
CA PRO A 420 18.91 13.62 -16.49
C PRO A 420 18.78 13.35 -14.98
N LEU A 421 18.80 12.07 -14.56
CA LEU A 421 18.73 11.69 -13.16
C LEU A 421 20.08 11.94 -12.44
N LEU A 422 21.20 11.71 -13.12
CA LEU A 422 22.53 12.07 -12.60
C LEU A 422 22.66 13.59 -12.33
N ASN A 423 22.14 14.43 -13.21
CA ASN A 423 22.15 15.89 -13.02
C ASN A 423 21.30 16.32 -11.81
N ARG A 424 20.21 15.61 -11.54
CA ARG A 424 19.37 15.83 -10.35
C ARG A 424 20.07 15.33 -9.07
N LEU A 425 20.78 14.20 -9.16
CA LEU A 425 21.49 13.57 -8.04
C LEU A 425 22.68 14.40 -7.55
N SER A 426 23.36 15.11 -8.45
CA SER A 426 24.58 15.86 -8.13
C SER A 426 24.31 17.03 -7.17
N LEU A 427 25.08 17.09 -6.10
CA LEU A 427 25.18 18.23 -5.18
C LEU A 427 26.47 19.01 -5.45
N THR A 428 26.37 20.34 -5.40
CA THR A 428 27.51 21.25 -5.62
C THR A 428 27.57 22.29 -4.50
N PRO A 429 28.73 22.91 -4.26
CA PRO A 429 28.84 24.01 -3.28
C PRO A 429 27.83 25.14 -3.54
N ALA A 430 27.56 25.45 -4.82
CA ALA A 430 26.56 26.45 -5.19
C ALA A 430 25.13 26.03 -4.81
N LYS A 431 24.76 24.76 -5.03
CA LYS A 431 23.46 24.23 -4.58
C LYS A 431 23.32 24.28 -3.07
N LEU A 432 24.35 23.89 -2.31
CA LEU A 432 24.32 23.92 -0.84
C LEU A 432 24.18 25.34 -0.29
N ARG A 433 24.85 26.34 -0.90
CA ARG A 433 24.64 27.76 -0.58
C ARG A 433 23.21 28.23 -0.87
N GLY A 434 22.67 27.85 -2.03
CA GLY A 434 21.28 28.14 -2.38
C GLY A 434 20.29 27.52 -1.40
N LEU A 435 20.51 26.28 -0.99
CA LEU A 435 19.70 25.60 0.03
C LEU A 435 19.76 26.32 1.38
N SER A 436 20.97 26.67 1.85
CA SER A 436 21.14 27.41 3.10
C SER A 436 20.40 28.76 3.08
N ALA A 437 20.51 29.52 1.98
CA ALA A 437 19.78 30.77 1.80
C ALA A 437 18.26 30.58 1.82
N GLY A 438 17.75 29.57 1.09
CA GLY A 438 16.32 29.24 1.09
C GLY A 438 15.81 28.82 2.48
N LEU A 439 16.59 28.05 3.24
CA LEU A 439 16.25 27.67 4.61
C LEU A 439 16.17 28.89 5.54
N LYS A 440 17.08 29.85 5.42
CA LYS A 440 17.02 31.09 6.21
C LYS A 440 15.77 31.92 5.88
N GLN A 441 15.37 31.99 4.61
CA GLN A 441 14.11 32.63 4.22
C GLN A 441 12.87 31.92 4.80
N ILE A 442 12.90 30.58 4.90
CA ILE A 442 11.84 29.82 5.59
C ILE A 442 11.81 30.18 7.08
N ALA A 443 12.98 30.27 7.74
CA ALA A 443 13.05 30.63 9.16
C ALA A 443 12.45 32.02 9.42
N GLU A 444 12.80 33.01 8.61
CA GLU A 444 12.27 34.38 8.70
C GLU A 444 10.73 34.43 8.56
N THR A 445 10.17 33.65 7.63
CA THR A 445 8.70 33.61 7.41
C THR A 445 7.97 32.70 8.41
N SER A 446 8.69 31.84 9.13
CA SER A 446 8.09 30.82 10.03
C SER A 446 7.46 31.38 11.31
N HIS A 447 7.74 32.64 11.66
CA HIS A 447 7.29 33.21 12.93
C HIS A 447 5.77 33.39 13.04
N THR A 448 5.08 33.57 11.91
CA THR A 448 3.66 34.00 11.87
C THR A 448 2.72 32.99 11.23
N ILE A 449 3.20 31.80 10.89
CA ILE A 449 2.46 30.85 10.04
C ILE A 449 1.58 29.87 10.82
N VAL A 450 2.06 29.34 11.96
CA VAL A 450 1.31 28.38 12.80
C VAL A 450 0.52 29.16 13.85
N GLY A 451 -0.80 28.91 13.94
CA GLY A 451 -1.68 29.62 14.87
C GLY A 451 -2.18 30.98 14.36
N LYS A 452 -1.94 31.32 13.09
CA LYS A 452 -2.39 32.55 12.45
C LYS A 452 -3.91 32.61 12.44
N VAL A 453 -4.50 33.72 12.88
CA VAL A 453 -5.95 33.94 12.83
C VAL A 453 -6.35 34.37 11.43
N LEU A 454 -7.21 33.58 10.79
CA LEU A 454 -7.75 33.83 9.44
C LEU A 454 -9.13 34.48 9.48
N ARG A 455 -9.92 34.15 10.50
CA ARG A 455 -11.24 34.72 10.75
C ARG A 455 -11.43 34.90 12.24
N HIS A 456 -12.08 36.00 12.63
CA HIS A 456 -12.42 36.29 14.00
C HIS A 456 -13.82 36.88 14.04
N THR A 457 -14.74 36.25 14.76
CA THR A 457 -16.14 36.63 14.78
C THR A 457 -16.67 36.53 16.19
N LYS A 458 -17.21 37.65 16.71
CA LYS A 458 -18.00 37.65 17.93
C LYS A 458 -19.38 37.08 17.60
N LEU A 459 -19.62 35.83 17.98
CA LEU A 459 -20.89 35.17 17.70
C LEU A 459 -21.99 35.70 18.61
N ALA A 460 -21.68 35.98 19.88
CA ALA A 460 -22.57 36.56 20.88
C ALA A 460 -21.76 37.24 21.99
N GLU A 461 -22.41 37.84 22.98
CA GLU A 461 -21.71 38.43 24.12
C GLU A 461 -20.94 37.35 24.91
N GLY A 462 -19.62 37.49 25.02
CA GLY A 462 -18.75 36.49 25.65
C GLY A 462 -18.60 35.18 24.87
N LEU A 463 -18.91 35.15 23.57
CA LEU A 463 -18.77 33.98 22.69
C LEU A 463 -17.99 34.36 21.42
N ASP A 464 -16.69 34.06 21.39
CA ASP A 464 -15.76 34.44 20.33
C ASP A 464 -15.29 33.24 19.52
N LEU A 465 -15.50 33.31 18.20
CA LEU A 465 -15.10 32.27 17.26
C LEU A 465 -13.88 32.73 16.44
N LYS A 466 -12.84 31.91 16.42
CA LYS A 466 -11.64 32.11 15.60
C LYS A 466 -11.42 30.92 14.67
N GLN A 467 -11.07 31.18 13.42
CA GLN A 467 -10.48 30.18 12.53
C GLN A 467 -8.98 30.42 12.51
N ILE A 468 -8.18 29.42 12.91
CA ILE A 468 -6.72 29.54 12.97
C ILE A 468 -6.03 28.48 12.12
N THR A 469 -4.81 28.79 11.65
CA THR A 469 -3.96 27.82 10.96
C THR A 469 -3.36 26.81 11.94
N VAL A 470 -3.25 25.56 11.51
CA VAL A 470 -2.60 24.47 12.24
C VAL A 470 -1.86 23.55 11.26
N PRO A 471 -0.80 22.84 11.67
CA PRO A 471 -0.20 21.79 10.85
C PRO A 471 -1.23 20.77 10.37
N ILE A 472 -0.95 20.19 9.20
CA ILE A 472 -1.71 19.06 8.67
C ILE A 472 -1.57 17.83 9.59
N GLY A 473 -0.37 17.57 10.11
CA GLY A 473 -0.09 16.42 10.97
C GLY A 473 1.25 15.78 10.63
N VAL A 474 1.21 14.66 9.90
CA VAL A 474 2.38 13.91 9.42
C VAL A 474 2.38 13.84 7.90
N LEU A 475 3.50 14.25 7.32
CA LEU A 475 3.76 14.25 5.89
C LEU A 475 4.59 13.03 5.51
N LEU A 476 4.30 12.43 4.35
CA LEU A 476 5.18 11.46 3.69
C LEU A 476 5.70 12.06 2.39
N VAL A 477 7.00 12.32 2.31
CA VAL A 477 7.63 12.81 1.08
C VAL A 477 8.42 11.68 0.43
N ILE A 478 8.05 11.33 -0.80
CA ILE A 478 8.71 10.30 -1.59
C ILE A 478 9.42 10.97 -2.76
N PHE A 479 10.74 10.84 -2.87
CA PHE A 479 11.52 11.56 -3.86
C PHE A 479 12.60 10.70 -4.52
N GLU A 480 12.86 10.99 -5.81
CA GLU A 480 13.83 10.27 -6.64
C GLU A 480 14.94 11.19 -7.14
N SER A 481 16.19 10.73 -7.01
CA SER A 481 17.41 11.34 -7.54
C SER A 481 17.57 12.82 -7.19
N ARG A 482 17.04 13.26 -6.04
CA ARG A 482 17.04 14.66 -5.59
C ARG A 482 17.39 14.77 -4.11
N PRO A 483 18.66 14.56 -3.73
CA PRO A 483 19.08 14.67 -2.33
C PRO A 483 18.89 16.10 -1.78
N ASP A 484 18.93 17.12 -2.64
CA ASP A 484 18.65 18.52 -2.30
C ASP A 484 17.24 18.76 -1.77
N SER A 485 16.27 17.91 -2.12
CA SER A 485 14.90 18.01 -1.63
C SER A 485 14.80 17.72 -0.13
N LEU A 486 15.65 16.85 0.42
CA LEU A 486 15.60 16.40 1.81
C LEU A 486 15.66 17.58 2.82
N PRO A 487 16.70 18.44 2.82
CA PRO A 487 16.76 19.57 3.75
C PRO A 487 15.65 20.60 3.52
N GLN A 488 15.18 20.79 2.28
CA GLN A 488 14.07 21.71 1.98
C GLN A 488 12.78 21.27 2.65
N VAL A 489 12.37 20.02 2.43
CA VAL A 489 11.11 19.51 2.99
C VAL A 489 11.21 19.33 4.50
N ALA A 490 12.39 19.00 5.03
CA ALA A 490 12.62 18.98 6.47
C ALA A 490 12.42 20.37 7.09
N ALA A 491 13.02 21.42 6.50
CA ALA A 491 12.86 22.79 6.97
C ALA A 491 11.41 23.29 6.89
N LEU A 492 10.72 23.03 5.77
CA LEU A 492 9.31 23.36 5.62
C LEU A 492 8.45 22.63 6.68
N SER A 493 8.75 21.37 6.97
CA SER A 493 8.07 20.57 7.99
C SER A 493 8.31 21.10 9.41
N ILE A 494 9.55 21.49 9.73
CA ILE A 494 9.89 22.11 11.02
C ILE A 494 9.14 23.44 11.16
N ALA A 495 9.22 24.32 10.16
CA ALA A 495 8.58 25.63 10.18
C ALA A 495 7.05 25.52 10.38
N SER A 496 6.42 24.57 9.68
CA SER A 496 4.98 24.31 9.79
C SER A 496 4.57 23.41 10.97
N ALA A 497 5.51 22.93 11.79
CA ALA A 497 5.29 22.01 12.90
C ALA A 497 4.61 20.67 12.50
N ASN A 498 4.92 20.18 11.30
CA ASN A 498 4.49 18.86 10.81
C ASN A 498 5.53 17.79 11.13
N GLY A 499 5.09 16.56 11.40
CA GLY A 499 5.96 15.39 11.42
C GLY A 499 6.27 14.96 9.98
N LEU A 500 7.41 14.31 9.76
CA LEU A 500 7.85 13.99 8.40
C LEU A 500 8.48 12.60 8.30
N LEU A 501 7.97 11.83 7.35
CA LEU A 501 8.60 10.61 6.85
C LEU A 501 9.17 10.89 5.47
N LEU A 502 10.44 10.53 5.28
CA LEU A 502 11.16 10.74 4.04
C LEU A 502 11.47 9.39 3.41
N LYS A 503 11.17 9.24 2.13
CA LYS A 503 11.60 8.09 1.33
C LYS A 503 12.36 8.57 0.09
N GLY A 504 13.68 8.55 0.19
CA GLY A 504 14.56 8.84 -0.94
C GLY A 504 14.82 7.63 -1.84
N GLY A 505 15.22 7.90 -3.08
CA GLY A 505 15.72 6.90 -4.03
C GLY A 505 16.98 6.18 -3.52
N LYS A 506 17.20 4.94 -3.98
CA LYS A 506 18.35 4.11 -3.56
C LYS A 506 19.68 4.68 -4.08
N GLU A 507 19.63 5.37 -5.21
CA GLU A 507 20.74 6.04 -5.87
C GLU A 507 21.31 7.24 -5.09
N ALA A 508 20.59 7.74 -4.08
CA ALA A 508 21.02 8.87 -3.24
C ALA A 508 21.23 8.46 -1.78
N SER A 509 21.53 7.18 -1.53
CA SER A 509 21.51 6.61 -0.17
C SER A 509 22.53 7.25 0.76
N HIS A 510 23.76 7.51 0.28
CA HIS A 510 24.82 8.10 1.09
C HIS A 510 24.54 9.58 1.38
N SER A 511 24.11 10.32 0.36
CA SER A 511 23.73 11.75 0.46
C SER A 511 22.56 11.94 1.41
N ASN A 512 21.49 11.15 1.26
CA ASN A 512 20.30 11.26 2.10
C ASN A 512 20.60 10.93 3.56
N LYS A 513 21.46 9.94 3.81
CA LYS A 513 21.91 9.62 5.17
C LYS A 513 22.67 10.79 5.80
N ALA A 514 23.67 11.33 5.09
CA ALA A 514 24.45 12.47 5.57
C ALA A 514 23.56 13.70 5.87
N LEU A 515 22.62 14.01 4.98
CA LEU A 515 21.68 15.13 5.17
C LEU A 515 20.69 14.87 6.31
N MET A 516 20.19 13.64 6.47
CA MET A 516 19.31 13.27 7.57
C MET A 516 20.00 13.38 8.94
N ASP A 517 21.30 13.06 9.01
CA ASP A 517 22.07 13.21 10.24
C ASP A 517 22.14 14.69 10.67
N LEU A 518 22.30 15.62 9.72
CA LEU A 518 22.24 17.07 10.00
C LEU A 518 20.85 17.53 10.45
N VAL A 519 19.79 16.97 9.86
CA VAL A 519 18.40 17.24 10.28
C VAL A 519 18.18 16.80 11.73
N LYS A 520 18.68 15.62 12.11
CA LYS A 520 18.61 15.13 13.50
C LYS A 520 19.42 15.99 14.45
N GLU A 521 20.61 16.44 14.03
CA GLU A 521 21.46 17.34 14.81
C GLU A 521 20.71 18.65 15.09
N ALA A 522 20.09 19.27 14.07
CA ALA A 522 19.27 20.48 14.25
C ALA A 522 18.07 20.24 15.18
N LEU A 523 17.28 19.19 14.94
CA LEU A 523 16.10 18.87 15.77
C LEU A 523 16.43 18.55 17.23
N SER A 524 17.65 18.07 17.51
CA SER A 524 18.09 17.77 18.86
C SER A 524 18.17 19.03 19.75
N THR A 525 18.42 20.19 19.15
CA THR A 525 18.48 21.49 19.85
C THR A 525 17.14 21.88 20.48
N VAL A 526 16.03 21.35 19.96
CA VAL A 526 14.65 21.64 20.40
C VAL A 526 13.93 20.40 20.95
N GLY A 527 14.66 19.30 21.19
CA GLY A 527 14.09 18.06 21.77
C GLY A 527 13.14 17.30 20.84
N ALA A 528 13.18 17.54 19.52
CA ALA A 528 12.24 16.97 18.54
C ALA A 528 12.92 15.99 17.56
N THR A 529 14.01 15.32 17.95
CA THR A 529 14.83 14.45 17.08
C THR A 529 14.04 13.39 16.31
N ASN A 530 12.94 12.89 16.89
CA ASN A 530 12.12 11.84 16.31
C ASN A 530 10.98 12.37 15.40
N ALA A 531 10.86 13.69 15.23
CA ALA A 531 9.82 14.29 14.40
C ALA A 531 10.01 14.02 12.90
N ILE A 532 11.25 13.79 12.47
CA ILE A 532 11.62 13.55 11.08
C ILE A 532 12.42 12.26 10.99
N SER A 533 12.02 11.36 10.09
CA SER A 533 12.68 10.06 9.90
C SER A 533 12.86 9.68 8.43
N LEU A 534 13.99 9.05 8.11
CA LEU A 534 14.29 8.50 6.79
C LEU A 534 13.95 7.00 6.75
N VAL A 535 13.08 6.64 5.81
CA VAL A 535 12.60 5.29 5.53
C VAL A 535 13.58 4.59 4.58
N SER A 536 14.03 3.40 4.95
CA SER A 536 15.26 2.80 4.39
C SER A 536 14.99 1.79 3.28
N THR A 537 13.88 1.05 3.33
CA THR A 537 13.65 -0.10 2.44
C THR A 537 12.52 0.14 1.44
N ARG A 538 12.53 -0.62 0.33
CA ARG A 538 11.56 -0.44 -0.78
C ARG A 538 10.20 -1.07 -0.47
N GLU A 539 10.17 -2.11 0.37
CA GLU A 539 8.95 -2.77 0.81
C GLU A 539 8.04 -1.82 1.63
N GLU A 540 8.60 -0.73 2.16
CA GLU A 540 7.90 0.20 3.05
C GLU A 540 6.95 1.15 2.31
N ILE A 541 7.06 1.36 0.99
CA ILE A 541 6.20 2.33 0.29
C ILE A 541 4.74 1.88 0.31
N SER A 542 4.44 0.65 -0.12
CA SER A 542 3.05 0.18 -0.13
C SER A 542 2.43 0.17 1.27
N ASP A 543 3.24 -0.13 2.29
CA ASP A 543 2.80 -0.11 3.67
C ASP A 543 2.50 1.33 4.12
N LEU A 544 3.43 2.27 3.88
CA LEU A 544 3.26 3.71 4.14
C LEU A 544 1.99 4.27 3.48
N LEU A 545 1.74 3.93 2.23
CA LEU A 545 0.55 4.40 1.49
C LEU A 545 -0.77 3.87 2.07
N SER A 546 -0.73 2.84 2.92
CA SER A 546 -1.89 2.30 3.63
C SER A 546 -2.07 2.84 5.06
N MET A 547 -1.12 3.62 5.57
CA MET A 547 -1.07 4.09 6.96
C MET A 547 -1.90 5.37 7.22
N GLU A 548 -3.16 5.38 6.78
CA GLU A 548 -4.07 6.54 6.91
C GLU A 548 -4.28 7.04 8.34
N LYS A 549 -4.07 6.19 9.34
CA LYS A 549 -4.20 6.56 10.76
C LYS A 549 -3.02 7.39 11.26
N HIS A 550 -1.91 7.38 10.52
CA HIS A 550 -0.65 8.00 10.94
C HIS A 550 -0.20 9.11 10.00
N ILE A 551 -0.40 8.95 8.70
CA ILE A 551 0.06 9.86 7.64
C ILE A 551 -1.15 10.61 7.06
N ASP A 552 -1.04 11.93 7.02
CA ASP A 552 -2.15 12.83 6.68
C ASP A 552 -2.01 13.41 5.26
N LEU A 553 -0.79 13.44 4.68
CA LEU A 553 -0.54 13.90 3.32
C LEU A 553 0.69 13.21 2.68
N ILE A 554 0.59 12.80 1.42
CA ILE A 554 1.71 12.27 0.63
C ILE A 554 2.13 13.26 -0.44
N ILE A 555 3.44 13.46 -0.60
CA ILE A 555 4.02 14.39 -1.58
C ILE A 555 5.07 13.64 -2.42
N PRO A 556 4.70 13.16 -3.63
CA PRO A 556 5.65 12.56 -4.56
C PRO A 556 6.44 13.62 -5.33
N ARG A 557 7.77 13.48 -5.36
CA ARG A 557 8.70 14.35 -6.10
C ARG A 557 9.61 13.50 -6.99
N GLY A 558 9.18 13.24 -8.21
CA GLY A 558 9.92 12.35 -9.11
C GLY A 558 9.41 12.40 -10.54
N SER A 559 9.46 11.26 -11.21
CA SER A 559 8.89 11.08 -12.54
C SER A 559 7.36 11.10 -12.50
N SER A 560 6.73 11.39 -13.64
CA SER A 560 5.28 11.26 -13.84
C SER A 560 4.78 9.84 -13.53
N GLU A 561 5.58 8.83 -13.85
CA GLU A 561 5.28 7.43 -13.55
C GLU A 561 5.24 7.16 -12.05
N LEU A 562 6.22 7.65 -11.29
CA LEU A 562 6.22 7.55 -9.83
C LEU A 562 4.97 8.21 -9.22
N VAL A 563 4.64 9.42 -9.66
CA VAL A 563 3.50 10.19 -9.13
C VAL A 563 2.19 9.44 -9.40
N ARG A 564 1.98 8.94 -10.62
CA ARG A 564 0.79 8.14 -10.96
C ARG A 564 0.70 6.86 -10.14
N ASN A 565 1.81 6.13 -10.03
CA ASN A 565 1.84 4.91 -9.24
C ASN A 565 1.46 5.16 -7.78
N ILE A 566 1.91 6.26 -7.18
CA ILE A 566 1.54 6.65 -5.81
C ILE A 566 0.08 7.07 -5.72
N GLN A 567 -0.43 7.83 -6.70
CA GLN A 567 -1.84 8.23 -6.76
C GLN A 567 -2.76 7.02 -6.89
N ASP A 568 -2.40 6.03 -7.71
CA ASP A 568 -3.18 4.81 -7.93
C ASP A 568 -3.16 3.88 -6.70
N GLN A 569 -2.03 3.82 -5.98
CA GLN A 569 -1.87 2.99 -4.79
C GLN A 569 -2.44 3.63 -3.53
N SER A 570 -2.39 4.96 -3.40
CA SER A 570 -2.92 5.69 -2.24
C SER A 570 -4.42 5.86 -2.35
N GLN A 571 -5.19 4.95 -1.75
CA GLN A 571 -6.65 5.00 -1.84
C GLN A 571 -7.31 5.97 -0.85
N ARG A 572 -6.66 6.31 0.26
CA ARG A 572 -7.29 7.05 1.37
C ARG A 572 -6.50 8.27 1.83
N ILE A 573 -5.18 8.26 1.68
CA ILE A 573 -4.34 9.40 2.06
C ILE A 573 -4.28 10.38 0.87
N PRO A 574 -4.57 11.67 1.07
CA PRO A 574 -4.44 12.67 0.03
C PRO A 574 -3.03 12.72 -0.55
N VAL A 575 -2.92 12.90 -1.87
CA VAL A 575 -1.64 13.02 -2.58
C VAL A 575 -1.55 14.42 -3.20
N LEU A 576 -0.53 15.19 -2.84
CA LEU A 576 -0.26 16.52 -3.37
C LEU A 576 0.93 16.49 -4.32
N GLY A 577 0.69 16.83 -5.58
CA GLY A 577 1.71 16.91 -6.63
C GLY A 577 1.08 17.09 -8.00
N HIS A 578 1.88 16.96 -9.04
CA HIS A 578 1.43 16.98 -10.43
C HIS A 578 2.02 15.79 -11.18
N ALA A 579 1.23 15.19 -12.07
CA ALA A 579 1.67 14.05 -12.87
C ALA A 579 2.19 14.46 -14.27
N GLU A 580 1.86 15.67 -14.75
CA GLU A 580 2.22 16.16 -16.09
C GLU A 580 2.43 17.68 -16.07
N GLY A 581 3.30 18.17 -16.95
CA GLY A 581 3.71 19.57 -17.11
C GLY A 581 3.46 20.15 -18.51
N ILE A 582 2.29 19.94 -19.09
CA ILE A 582 1.97 20.41 -20.45
C ILE A 582 1.57 21.88 -20.40
N CYS A 583 2.56 22.75 -20.55
CA CYS A 583 2.45 24.21 -20.46
C CYS A 583 2.38 24.87 -21.83
N HIS A 584 1.57 25.91 -21.96
CA HIS A 584 1.40 26.66 -23.20
C HIS A 584 1.94 28.09 -23.11
N VAL A 585 2.43 28.59 -24.24
CA VAL A 585 2.59 30.03 -24.47
C VAL A 585 1.72 30.40 -25.66
N PHE A 586 0.79 31.34 -25.47
CA PHE A 586 -0.05 31.91 -26.52
C PHE A 586 0.50 33.29 -26.92
N VAL A 587 0.87 33.44 -28.18
CA VAL A 587 1.26 34.73 -28.77
C VAL A 587 0.06 35.31 -29.50
N ASP A 588 -0.52 36.34 -28.90
CA ASP A 588 -1.69 37.06 -29.40
C ASP A 588 -1.32 38.02 -30.54
N ARG A 589 -2.30 38.41 -31.36
CA ARG A 589 -2.11 39.32 -32.50
C ARG A 589 -1.55 40.70 -32.11
N GLU A 590 -1.80 41.16 -30.89
CA GLU A 590 -1.32 42.45 -30.36
C GLU A 590 -0.05 42.28 -29.49
N ALA A 591 0.69 41.20 -29.66
CA ALA A 591 1.96 40.97 -28.97
C ALA A 591 3.08 41.90 -29.44
N ASP A 592 3.89 42.38 -28.49
CA ASP A 592 5.24 42.85 -28.79
C ASP A 592 6.10 41.65 -29.24
N LEU A 593 6.48 41.65 -30.51
CA LEU A 593 7.17 40.54 -31.16
C LEU A 593 8.55 40.25 -30.54
N ALA A 594 9.26 41.28 -30.07
CA ALA A 594 10.55 41.11 -29.41
C ALA A 594 10.38 40.48 -28.02
N LYS A 595 9.34 40.87 -27.27
CA LYS A 595 8.99 40.22 -26.01
C LYS A 595 8.59 38.76 -26.23
N ALA A 596 7.79 38.48 -27.26
CA ALA A 596 7.34 37.13 -27.59
C ALA A 596 8.52 36.17 -27.83
N ILE A 597 9.50 36.56 -28.67
CA ILE A 597 10.69 35.74 -28.92
C ILE A 597 11.47 35.49 -27.63
N LYS A 598 11.68 36.52 -26.81
CA LYS A 598 12.41 36.40 -25.54
C LYS A 598 11.72 35.44 -24.58
N ILE A 599 10.40 35.58 -24.41
CA ILE A 599 9.59 34.77 -23.50
C ILE A 599 9.55 33.31 -23.96
N VAL A 600 9.30 33.06 -25.25
CA VAL A 600 9.24 31.70 -25.81
C VAL A 600 10.58 30.99 -25.71
N ARG A 601 11.68 31.70 -26.00
CA ARG A 601 13.04 31.15 -25.84
C ARG A 601 13.29 30.73 -24.39
N ASP A 602 13.03 31.61 -23.44
CA ASP A 602 13.23 31.31 -22.02
C ASP A 602 12.34 30.14 -21.55
N ALA A 603 11.06 30.18 -21.93
CA ALA A 603 10.07 29.17 -21.56
C ALA A 603 10.44 27.75 -22.03
N LYS A 604 11.10 27.59 -23.18
CA LYS A 604 11.52 26.28 -23.71
C LYS A 604 12.96 25.93 -23.35
N CYS A 605 13.90 26.86 -23.47
CA CYS A 605 15.34 26.57 -23.53
C CYS A 605 16.08 26.72 -22.19
N ASP A 606 15.55 27.46 -21.20
CA ASP A 606 16.22 27.67 -19.90
C ASP A 606 16.48 26.33 -19.19
N TYR A 607 15.43 25.53 -19.02
CA TYR A 607 15.52 24.19 -18.44
C TYR A 607 14.44 23.27 -19.03
N PRO A 608 14.71 22.63 -20.19
CA PRO A 608 13.69 21.90 -20.95
C PRO A 608 13.07 20.70 -20.24
N ALA A 609 13.74 20.15 -19.22
CA ALA A 609 13.27 19.03 -18.41
C ALA A 609 12.48 19.46 -17.15
N ALA A 610 12.20 20.76 -17.00
CA ALA A 610 11.34 21.29 -15.95
C ALA A 610 9.86 21.09 -16.32
N CYS A 611 9.02 20.81 -15.33
CA CYS A 611 7.57 20.61 -15.52
C CYS A 611 6.80 21.87 -15.92
N ASN A 612 7.43 23.05 -15.82
CA ASN A 612 6.87 24.32 -16.25
C ASN A 612 7.52 24.84 -17.55
N ALA A 613 8.31 24.01 -18.25
CA ALA A 613 8.83 24.35 -19.57
C ALA A 613 7.67 24.37 -20.58
N MET A 614 7.71 25.29 -21.54
CA MET A 614 6.71 25.33 -22.62
C MET A 614 6.79 24.05 -23.44
N GLU A 615 5.65 23.38 -23.64
CA GLU A 615 5.53 22.20 -24.50
C GLU A 615 4.78 22.49 -25.79
N THR A 616 3.84 23.45 -25.75
CA THR A 616 3.09 23.89 -26.93
C THR A 616 3.10 25.41 -27.06
N LEU A 617 3.50 25.89 -28.24
CA LEU A 617 3.40 27.29 -28.65
C LEU A 617 2.13 27.47 -29.49
N LEU A 618 1.22 28.32 -29.02
CA LEU A 618 0.03 28.74 -29.76
C LEU A 618 0.28 30.11 -30.38
N VAL A 619 0.05 30.24 -31.69
CA VAL A 619 0.26 31.50 -32.42
C VAL A 619 -1.04 31.94 -33.06
N HIS A 620 -1.44 33.20 -32.84
CA HIS A 620 -2.61 33.77 -33.48
C HIS A 620 -2.47 33.78 -35.03
N GLU A 621 -3.53 33.48 -35.77
CA GLU A 621 -3.50 33.35 -37.23
C GLU A 621 -2.99 34.60 -37.97
N ASP A 622 -3.34 35.80 -37.51
CA ASP A 622 -2.83 37.09 -38.03
C ASP A 622 -1.31 37.25 -37.95
N LEU A 623 -0.62 36.53 -37.05
CA LEU A 623 0.85 36.52 -36.96
C LEU A 623 1.48 35.47 -37.89
N PHE A 624 0.67 34.54 -38.38
CA PHE A 624 1.07 33.53 -39.35
C PHE A 624 0.78 33.97 -40.81
N LEU A 625 -0.19 34.85 -41.03
CA LEU A 625 -0.64 35.32 -42.35
C LEU A 625 -0.09 36.73 -42.68
N GLY A 626 0.02 37.04 -43.98
CA GLY A 626 0.25 38.41 -44.47
C GLY A 626 1.66 38.99 -44.22
N SER A 627 1.75 40.27 -43.85
CA SER A 627 3.01 41.02 -43.65
C SER A 627 3.79 40.59 -42.40
N ASN A 628 3.18 39.80 -41.52
CA ASN A 628 3.77 39.34 -40.25
C ASN A 628 4.40 37.94 -40.33
N VAL A 629 4.39 37.30 -41.50
CA VAL A 629 5.06 36.00 -41.74
C VAL A 629 6.54 36.03 -41.35
N THR A 630 7.18 37.19 -41.40
CA THR A 630 8.56 37.40 -40.91
C THR A 630 8.70 36.99 -39.44
N PHE A 631 7.75 37.35 -38.57
CA PHE A 631 7.77 36.98 -37.16
C PHE A 631 7.66 35.47 -36.94
N PHE A 632 6.74 34.80 -37.64
CA PHE A 632 6.60 33.35 -37.52
C PHE A 632 7.88 32.61 -37.96
N ASN A 633 8.54 33.12 -39.01
CA ASN A 633 9.83 32.61 -39.42
C ASN A 633 10.91 32.88 -38.38
N ASP A 634 10.95 34.08 -37.80
CA ASP A 634 11.94 34.47 -36.79
C ASP A 634 11.83 33.61 -35.53
N ILE A 635 10.61 33.33 -35.04
CA ILE A 635 10.43 32.47 -33.86
C ILE A 635 10.81 31.01 -34.13
N CYS A 636 10.48 30.49 -35.33
CA CYS A 636 10.88 29.14 -35.73
C CYS A 636 12.39 29.03 -35.94
N ASN A 637 13.03 30.05 -36.52
CA ASN A 637 14.47 30.12 -36.72
C ASN A 637 15.20 30.22 -35.38
N MET A 638 14.68 31.01 -34.44
CA MET A 638 15.20 31.08 -33.08
C MET A 638 15.15 29.71 -32.41
N LEU A 639 13.99 29.04 -32.41
CA LEU A 639 13.85 27.70 -31.82
C LEU A 639 14.83 26.69 -32.45
N LYS A 640 14.94 26.68 -33.78
CA LYS A 640 15.91 25.82 -34.48
C LYS A 640 17.36 26.14 -34.12
N SER A 641 17.70 27.43 -33.98
CA SER A 641 19.06 27.85 -33.62
C SER A 641 19.46 27.43 -32.20
N GLU A 642 18.48 27.32 -31.30
CA GLU A 642 18.64 26.78 -29.94
C GLU A 642 18.60 25.23 -29.93
N GLY A 643 18.50 24.58 -31.09
CA GLY A 643 18.46 23.12 -31.22
C GLY A 643 17.10 22.48 -30.90
N VAL A 644 16.01 23.26 -30.87
CA VAL A 644 14.66 22.76 -30.58
C VAL A 644 14.07 22.06 -31.80
N THR A 645 13.63 20.81 -31.62
CA THR A 645 12.86 20.09 -32.63
C THR A 645 11.41 20.54 -32.59
N ILE A 646 10.93 21.10 -33.69
CA ILE A 646 9.55 21.59 -33.81
C ILE A 646 8.67 20.48 -34.37
N TYR A 647 7.47 20.31 -33.78
CA TYR A 647 6.39 19.49 -34.29
C TYR A 647 5.20 20.36 -34.70
N SER A 648 4.59 20.08 -35.85
CA SER A 648 3.42 20.84 -36.32
C SER A 648 2.12 20.31 -35.72
N GLY A 649 1.30 21.22 -35.20
CA GLY A 649 -0.09 20.94 -34.88
C GLY A 649 -0.94 20.73 -36.15
N PRO A 650 -2.11 20.08 -36.04
CA PRO A 650 -3.00 19.82 -37.18
C PRO A 650 -3.37 21.02 -38.06
N LYS A 651 -3.53 22.24 -37.51
CA LYS A 651 -3.84 23.42 -38.35
C LYS A 651 -2.58 23.90 -39.04
N LEU A 652 -1.47 24.06 -38.31
CA LEU A 652 -0.19 24.44 -38.91
C LEU A 652 0.23 23.50 -40.04
N ALA A 653 0.10 22.19 -39.85
CA ALA A 653 0.45 21.17 -40.85
C ALA A 653 -0.34 21.31 -42.16
N LYS A 654 -1.60 21.78 -42.11
CA LYS A 654 -2.42 22.02 -43.31
C LYS A 654 -1.99 23.26 -44.09
N HIS A 655 -1.37 24.23 -43.41
CA HIS A 655 -0.89 25.46 -44.04
C HIS A 655 0.52 25.34 -44.64
N LEU A 656 1.26 24.27 -44.31
CA LEU A 656 2.63 24.07 -44.77
C LEU A 656 2.70 22.94 -45.81
N THR A 657 3.15 23.26 -47.02
CA THR A 657 3.44 22.23 -48.06
C THR A 657 4.65 21.38 -47.69
N PHE A 658 5.65 21.99 -47.04
CA PHE A 658 6.82 21.33 -46.48
C PHE A 658 7.06 21.92 -45.09
N GLY A 659 6.90 21.10 -44.05
CA GLY A 659 6.93 21.58 -42.67
C GLY A 659 7.55 20.56 -41.70
N PRO A 660 7.69 20.95 -40.42
CA PRO A 660 8.11 20.03 -39.37
C PRO A 660 7.16 18.81 -39.28
N PRO A 661 7.65 17.66 -38.77
CA PRO A 661 6.83 16.47 -38.61
C PRO A 661 5.58 16.77 -37.76
N PRO A 662 4.43 16.14 -38.05
CA PRO A 662 3.22 16.35 -37.27
C PRO A 662 3.41 15.86 -35.83
N ALA A 663 2.84 16.59 -34.87
CA ALA A 663 2.76 16.14 -33.49
C ALA A 663 1.92 14.87 -33.39
N LYS A 664 2.40 13.86 -32.65
CA LYS A 664 1.68 12.59 -32.45
C LYS A 664 0.36 12.79 -31.69
N THR A 665 0.38 13.69 -30.72
CA THR A 665 -0.75 14.09 -29.89
C THR A 665 -0.53 15.53 -29.44
N MET A 666 -1.60 16.31 -29.29
CA MET A 666 -1.53 17.66 -28.72
C MET A 666 -1.38 17.64 -27.19
N LYS A 667 -1.58 16.47 -26.57
CA LYS A 667 -1.37 16.25 -25.14
C LYS A 667 -0.06 15.48 -24.94
N HIS A 668 1.07 16.18 -25.08
CA HIS A 668 2.40 15.60 -24.91
C HIS A 668 3.32 16.52 -24.09
N GLU A 669 4.00 15.94 -23.10
CA GLU A 669 5.12 16.57 -22.40
C GLU A 669 6.40 15.99 -23.00
N TYR A 670 7.20 16.82 -23.66
CA TYR A 670 8.44 16.38 -24.30
C TYR A 670 9.58 16.29 -23.29
N GLY A 671 9.64 17.22 -22.32
CA GLY A 671 10.70 17.27 -21.30
C GLY A 671 12.12 17.42 -21.87
N ALA A 672 12.23 17.92 -23.10
CA ALA A 672 13.45 18.06 -23.87
C ALA A 672 13.40 19.31 -24.76
N LEU A 673 14.46 19.55 -25.55
CA LEU A 673 14.49 20.59 -26.60
C LEU A 673 13.61 20.18 -27.79
N GLU A 674 12.32 20.02 -27.52
CA GLU A 674 11.27 19.68 -28.46
C GLU A 674 10.00 20.45 -28.06
N CYS A 675 9.20 20.88 -29.03
CA CYS A 675 7.91 21.51 -28.76
C CYS A 675 6.92 21.35 -29.92
N CYS A 676 5.63 21.45 -29.62
CA CYS A 676 4.59 21.59 -30.63
C CYS A 676 4.32 23.07 -30.94
N VAL A 677 4.06 23.40 -32.21
CA VAL A 677 3.58 24.72 -32.63
C VAL A 677 2.25 24.55 -33.34
N GLU A 678 1.24 25.31 -32.91
CA GLU A 678 -0.10 25.27 -33.48
C GLU A 678 -0.65 26.68 -33.72
N ILE A 679 -1.44 26.83 -34.78
CA ILE A 679 -2.11 28.09 -35.11
C ILE A 679 -3.51 28.10 -34.51
N VAL A 680 -3.88 29.21 -33.88
CA VAL A 680 -5.23 29.44 -33.33
C VAL A 680 -5.82 30.71 -33.93
N LYS A 681 -7.14 30.71 -34.11
CA LYS A 681 -7.87 31.81 -34.74
C LYS A 681 -7.90 33.05 -33.87
N ASP A 682 -8.14 32.87 -32.58
CA ASP A 682 -8.40 33.93 -31.62
C ASP A 682 -8.10 33.46 -30.18
N LEU A 683 -8.29 34.38 -29.22
CA LEU A 683 -8.14 34.11 -27.79
C LEU A 683 -9.05 32.97 -27.29
N ASP A 684 -10.29 32.89 -27.79
CA ASP A 684 -11.24 31.86 -27.36
C ASP A 684 -10.78 30.46 -27.75
N GLU A 685 -10.26 30.32 -28.97
CA GLU A 685 -9.65 29.07 -29.39
C GLU A 685 -8.38 28.74 -28.61
N ALA A 686 -7.55 29.73 -28.28
CA ALA A 686 -6.37 29.52 -27.45
C ALA A 686 -6.74 28.98 -26.05
N ILE A 687 -7.73 29.58 -25.40
CA ILE A 687 -8.23 29.14 -24.08
C ILE A 687 -8.81 27.73 -24.18
N ALA A 688 -9.66 27.47 -25.19
CA ALA A 688 -10.24 26.15 -25.42
C ALA A 688 -9.17 25.08 -25.67
N HIS A 689 -8.09 25.43 -26.37
CA HIS A 689 -6.94 24.54 -26.58
C HIS A 689 -6.26 24.20 -25.26
N ILE A 690 -5.94 25.22 -24.45
CA ILE A 690 -5.27 25.07 -23.16
C ILE A 690 -6.10 24.18 -22.22
N HIS A 691 -7.41 24.44 -22.11
CA HIS A 691 -8.30 23.61 -21.27
C HIS A 691 -8.38 22.16 -21.74
N ARG A 692 -8.32 21.93 -23.06
CA ARG A 692 -8.46 20.59 -23.64
C ARG A 692 -7.18 19.76 -23.53
N PHE A 693 -6.01 20.39 -23.72
CA PHE A 693 -4.75 19.67 -23.90
C PHE A 693 -3.71 19.94 -22.80
N GLY A 694 -3.84 21.04 -22.06
CA GLY A 694 -2.96 21.37 -20.94
C GLY A 694 -3.13 20.45 -19.73
N SER A 695 -2.12 20.47 -18.87
CA SER A 695 -2.16 19.80 -17.56
C SER A 695 -2.63 20.71 -16.44
N SER A 696 -3.14 21.91 -16.77
CA SER A 696 -3.50 22.98 -15.83
C SER A 696 -2.32 23.39 -14.91
N HIS A 697 -1.09 23.32 -15.41
CA HIS A 697 0.12 23.67 -14.66
C HIS A 697 0.45 25.16 -14.79
N THR A 698 1.01 25.58 -15.92
CA THR A 698 1.38 26.98 -16.17
C THR A 698 1.12 27.34 -17.61
N ASP A 699 0.37 28.41 -17.84
CA ASP A 699 0.06 28.89 -19.19
C ASP A 699 0.22 30.40 -19.29
N VAL A 700 0.69 30.86 -20.43
CA VAL A 700 1.17 32.23 -20.63
C VAL A 700 0.47 32.86 -21.83
N ILE A 701 0.07 34.12 -21.71
CA ILE A 701 -0.26 34.98 -22.85
C ILE A 701 0.81 36.05 -23.05
N VAL A 702 1.16 36.29 -24.31
CA VAL A 702 1.96 37.45 -24.73
C VAL A 702 1.07 38.37 -25.56
N THR A 703 0.77 39.56 -25.02
CA THR A 703 -0.07 40.59 -25.66
C THR A 703 0.21 41.96 -25.04
N GLU A 704 0.08 43.05 -25.78
CA GLU A 704 0.03 44.40 -25.22
C GLU A 704 -1.40 44.86 -24.95
N ASN A 705 -2.41 44.11 -25.38
CA ASN A 705 -3.81 44.40 -25.08
C ASN A 705 -4.17 43.94 -23.67
N LYS A 706 -4.43 44.92 -22.80
CA LYS A 706 -4.75 44.69 -21.39
C LYS A 706 -6.06 43.93 -21.19
N GLU A 707 -7.09 44.20 -21.98
CA GLU A 707 -8.38 43.51 -21.88
C GLU A 707 -8.24 42.03 -22.28
N THR A 708 -7.50 41.75 -23.35
CA THR A 708 -7.16 40.38 -23.78
C THR A 708 -6.37 39.64 -22.69
N ALA A 709 -5.39 40.30 -22.06
CA ALA A 709 -4.60 39.73 -20.97
C ALA A 709 -5.46 39.39 -19.74
N GLU A 710 -6.30 40.31 -19.28
CA GLU A 710 -7.21 40.11 -18.14
C GLU A 710 -8.23 39.00 -18.44
N ARG A 711 -8.74 38.92 -19.66
CA ARG A 711 -9.63 37.86 -20.11
C ARG A 711 -8.94 36.49 -20.11
N PHE A 712 -7.69 36.41 -20.59
CA PHE A 712 -6.91 35.17 -20.55
C PHE A 712 -6.66 34.74 -19.09
N GLN A 713 -6.21 35.65 -18.23
CA GLN A 713 -5.92 35.36 -16.82
C GLN A 713 -7.15 34.91 -16.03
N SER A 714 -8.33 35.44 -16.35
CA SER A 714 -9.58 35.05 -15.68
C SER A 714 -10.19 33.75 -16.20
N GLN A 715 -10.00 33.41 -17.48
CA GLN A 715 -10.64 32.25 -18.11
C GLN A 715 -9.75 31.00 -18.16
N VAL A 716 -8.43 31.15 -18.21
CA VAL A 716 -7.51 29.99 -18.16
C VAL A 716 -7.47 29.43 -16.75
N ASP A 717 -7.79 28.14 -16.62
CA ASP A 717 -7.93 27.48 -15.32
C ASP A 717 -6.72 26.60 -15.03
N SER A 718 -5.56 27.25 -14.97
CA SER A 718 -4.27 26.65 -14.65
C SER A 718 -3.79 27.09 -13.27
N ALA A 719 -2.88 26.34 -12.68
CA ALA A 719 -2.34 26.67 -11.37
C ALA A 719 -1.56 27.99 -11.38
N CYS A 720 -0.94 28.33 -12.51
CA CYS A 720 -0.31 29.61 -12.75
C CYS A 720 -0.71 30.14 -14.12
N VAL A 721 -1.14 31.41 -14.20
CA VAL A 721 -1.49 32.07 -15.46
C VAL A 721 -0.73 33.38 -15.56
N PHE A 722 0.10 33.53 -16.59
CA PHE A 722 1.02 34.67 -16.71
C PHE A 722 0.72 35.54 -17.93
N HIS A 723 0.99 36.84 -17.78
CA HIS A 723 0.95 37.82 -18.86
C HIS A 723 2.36 38.38 -19.07
N ASN A 724 2.88 38.29 -20.30
CA ASN A 724 4.19 38.82 -20.68
C ASN A 724 5.37 38.34 -19.78
N ALA A 725 5.27 37.13 -19.24
CA ALA A 725 6.30 36.51 -18.40
C ALA A 725 6.45 35.02 -18.71
N SER A 726 7.68 34.52 -18.68
CA SER A 726 7.99 33.11 -18.97
C SER A 726 7.28 32.14 -18.01
N SER A 727 6.86 30.98 -18.53
CA SER A 727 6.29 29.90 -17.72
C SER A 727 7.27 29.39 -16.64
N ARG A 728 8.57 29.60 -16.85
CA ARG A 728 9.63 29.25 -15.90
C ARG A 728 9.50 29.95 -14.56
N PHE A 729 8.80 31.08 -14.48
CA PHE A 729 8.58 31.77 -13.21
C PHE A 729 7.69 31.00 -12.22
N ALA A 730 6.94 29.98 -12.65
CA ALA A 730 6.14 29.12 -11.78
C ALA A 730 7.03 28.20 -10.92
N ASP A 731 7.61 28.76 -9.87
CA ASP A 731 8.58 28.13 -8.97
C ASP A 731 8.49 28.81 -7.59
N GLY A 732 8.53 28.04 -6.51
CA GLY A 732 8.32 28.56 -5.16
C GLY A 732 9.34 29.62 -4.73
N TYR A 733 10.62 29.45 -5.09
CA TYR A 733 11.63 30.45 -4.78
C TYR A 733 11.41 31.74 -5.59
N ARG A 734 11.11 31.62 -6.89
CA ARG A 734 10.81 32.77 -7.76
C ARG A 734 9.54 33.52 -7.34
N PHE A 735 8.59 32.85 -6.69
CA PHE A 735 7.38 33.46 -6.11
C PHE A 735 7.62 34.09 -4.73
N GLY A 736 8.82 33.99 -4.17
CA GLY A 736 9.14 34.55 -2.85
C GLY A 736 8.69 33.67 -1.67
N LEU A 737 8.37 32.39 -1.91
CA LEU A 737 7.98 31.44 -0.86
C LEU A 737 9.19 30.82 -0.11
N GLY A 738 10.41 31.16 -0.52
CA GLY A 738 11.67 30.63 0.02
C GLY A 738 12.01 29.22 -0.48
N ALA A 739 11.11 28.28 -0.29
CA ALA A 739 11.19 26.95 -0.89
C ALA A 739 9.80 26.41 -1.22
N GLU A 740 9.78 25.31 -1.97
CA GLU A 740 8.56 24.57 -2.27
C GLU A 740 8.72 23.09 -1.91
N VAL A 741 7.65 22.47 -1.44
CA VAL A 741 7.58 21.00 -1.37
C VAL A 741 7.29 20.38 -2.73
N GLY A 742 6.69 21.14 -3.64
CA GLY A 742 5.94 20.62 -4.77
C GLY A 742 5.27 21.73 -5.57
N ILE A 743 4.90 21.44 -6.80
CA ILE A 743 3.86 22.20 -7.52
C ILE A 743 2.61 21.32 -7.55
N SER A 744 1.46 21.92 -7.26
CA SER A 744 0.18 21.22 -7.27
C SER A 744 -0.71 21.74 -8.40
N THR A 745 -1.21 20.84 -9.23
CA THR A 745 -2.27 21.15 -10.20
C THR A 745 -3.67 20.81 -9.67
N ALA A 746 -3.77 20.31 -8.43
CA ALA A 746 -5.03 20.05 -7.78
C ALA A 746 -5.82 21.34 -7.52
N ARG A 747 -7.15 21.22 -7.51
CA ARG A 747 -8.07 22.35 -7.27
C ARG A 747 -8.50 22.50 -5.81
N ILE A 748 -8.06 21.59 -4.95
CA ILE A 748 -8.38 21.56 -3.52
C ILE A 748 -7.09 21.71 -2.71
N HIS A 749 -7.23 22.27 -1.50
CA HIS A 749 -6.14 22.51 -0.56
C HIS A 749 -5.12 23.56 -1.00
N ALA A 750 -4.19 23.20 -1.89
CA ALA A 750 -3.12 24.08 -2.37
C ALA A 750 -2.90 23.87 -3.87
N ARG A 751 -2.68 24.97 -4.60
CA ARG A 751 -2.55 25.01 -6.07
C ARG A 751 -1.42 25.96 -6.47
N GLY A 752 -0.60 25.53 -7.44
CA GLY A 752 0.64 26.21 -7.83
C GLY A 752 1.84 25.75 -6.99
N PRO A 753 2.94 26.52 -6.96
CA PRO A 753 4.05 26.27 -6.06
C PRO A 753 3.60 26.25 -4.60
N VAL A 754 3.89 25.15 -3.91
CA VAL A 754 3.40 24.89 -2.55
C VAL A 754 4.51 25.18 -1.55
N GLY A 755 4.43 26.35 -0.91
CA GLY A 755 5.29 26.75 0.21
C GLY A 755 4.76 26.26 1.57
N VAL A 756 5.14 26.96 2.64
CA VAL A 756 4.80 26.54 4.02
C VAL A 756 3.30 26.56 4.30
N GLU A 757 2.56 27.53 3.74
CA GLU A 757 1.10 27.64 3.94
C GLU A 757 0.34 26.44 3.39
N GLY A 758 0.82 25.83 2.31
CA GLY A 758 0.24 24.61 1.76
C GLY A 758 0.49 23.35 2.60
N LEU A 759 1.25 23.45 3.69
CA LEU A 759 1.45 22.40 4.69
C LEU A 759 0.63 22.64 5.97
N LEU A 760 -0.27 23.62 5.94
CA LEU A 760 -1.17 23.95 7.04
C LEU A 760 -2.62 23.67 6.63
N THR A 761 -3.45 23.35 7.60
CA THR A 761 -4.91 23.36 7.50
C THR A 761 -5.48 24.36 8.51
N THR A 762 -6.80 24.37 8.71
CA THR A 762 -7.45 25.28 9.64
C THR A 762 -8.25 24.52 10.69
N LYS A 763 -8.39 25.11 11.88
CA LYS A 763 -9.35 24.67 12.90
C LYS A 763 -10.13 25.85 13.45
N TRP A 764 -11.35 25.56 13.91
CA TRP A 764 -12.19 26.52 14.61
C TRP A 764 -11.98 26.40 16.12
N VAL A 765 -11.75 27.55 16.76
CA VAL A 765 -11.60 27.69 18.21
C VAL A 765 -12.73 28.61 18.68
N LEU A 766 -13.54 28.11 19.60
CA LEU A 766 -14.68 28.84 20.15
C LEU A 766 -14.44 29.02 21.65
N ASP A 767 -14.24 30.28 22.05
CA ASP A 767 -14.10 30.67 23.44
C ASP A 767 -15.47 31.14 23.95
N GLY A 768 -15.97 30.51 25.02
CA GLY A 768 -17.27 30.84 25.61
C GLY A 768 -17.24 30.73 27.13
N VAL A 769 -18.24 31.32 27.79
CA VAL A 769 -18.37 31.26 29.26
C VAL A 769 -19.15 30.02 29.70
N ASP A 770 -20.42 29.93 29.31
CA ASP A 770 -21.39 28.91 29.74
C ASP A 770 -22.48 28.67 28.68
N HIS A 771 -22.18 29.01 27.43
CA HIS A 771 -23.13 29.03 26.32
C HIS A 771 -23.67 27.64 25.99
N ALA A 772 -25.00 27.49 26.03
CA ALA A 772 -25.69 26.32 25.47
C ALA A 772 -26.41 26.71 24.16
N ALA A 773 -26.42 25.81 23.17
CA ALA A 773 -27.10 26.07 21.90
C ALA A 773 -28.61 26.32 22.06
N SER A 774 -29.24 25.76 23.11
CA SER A 774 -30.64 26.02 23.48
C SER A 774 -30.91 27.47 23.89
N ASP A 775 -29.88 28.18 24.38
CA ASP A 775 -30.03 29.56 24.83
C ASP A 775 -30.29 30.54 23.69
N PHE A 776 -30.04 30.10 22.45
CA PHE A 776 -30.21 30.87 21.22
C PHE A 776 -31.45 30.42 20.41
N ALA A 777 -32.33 29.62 20.99
CA ALA A 777 -33.62 29.28 20.37
C ALA A 777 -34.53 30.52 20.29
N GLU A 778 -35.66 30.43 19.57
CA GLU A 778 -36.58 31.55 19.29
C GLU A 778 -37.09 32.30 20.54
N ASN A 779 -37.06 31.67 21.73
CA ASN A 779 -37.37 32.28 23.03
C ASN A 779 -36.25 32.12 24.08
N GLY A 780 -35.01 31.89 23.63
CA GLY A 780 -33.86 31.71 24.50
C GLY A 780 -33.33 33.03 25.09
N PRO A 781 -32.59 32.99 26.21
CA PRO A 781 -32.07 34.18 26.89
C PRO A 781 -30.91 34.88 26.16
N ARG A 782 -30.33 34.29 25.10
CA ARG A 782 -29.19 34.85 24.36
C ARG A 782 -29.52 35.05 22.87
N GLN A 783 -28.79 35.97 22.23
CA GLN A 783 -28.95 36.29 20.82
C GLN A 783 -27.60 36.31 20.11
N TYR A 784 -27.58 35.94 18.83
CA TYR A 784 -26.39 36.05 18.01
C TYR A 784 -26.14 37.49 17.53
N LEU A 785 -24.87 37.87 17.46
CA LEU A 785 -24.36 39.13 16.93
C LEU A 785 -23.70 38.96 15.57
N HIS A 786 -22.91 37.88 15.37
CA HIS A 786 -22.14 37.59 14.15
C HIS A 786 -21.26 38.75 13.66
N GLU A 787 -20.67 39.51 14.58
CA GLU A 787 -19.83 40.66 14.27
C GLU A 787 -18.41 40.20 13.89
N GLN A 788 -17.92 40.60 12.71
CA GLN A 788 -16.53 40.33 12.30
C GLN A 788 -15.58 41.24 13.08
N LEU A 789 -14.61 40.64 13.78
CA LEU A 789 -13.61 41.37 14.55
C LEU A 789 -12.29 41.49 13.78
N PRO A 790 -11.45 42.49 14.08
CA PRO A 790 -10.12 42.61 13.50
C PRO A 790 -9.24 41.38 13.76
N LEU A 791 -8.42 41.05 12.76
CA LEU A 791 -7.38 40.02 12.80
C LEU A 791 -6.05 40.70 13.21
N ASN A 792 -5.92 41.09 14.48
CA ASN A 792 -4.65 41.64 14.95
C ASN A 792 -3.60 40.55 15.15
#